data_AF-A0A426CZU3-F1
#
_entry.id   AF-A0A426CZU3-F1
#
_cell.length_a   1.000
_cell.length_b   1.000
_cell.length_c   1.000
_cell.angle_alpha   90.00
_cell.angle_beta   90.00
_cell.angle_gamma   90.00
#
_symmetry.space_group_name_H-M   'P 1'
#
loop_
_entity.id
_entity.type
_entity.pdbx_description
1 polymer ?
#
loop_
_entity_poly.entity_id
_entity_poly.type
_entity_poly.pdbx_seq_one_letter_code
_entity_poly.pdbx_strand_id
1 'polypeptide(L)'
;MTTMPAMIKKYRLLPRLAAVSLGLLAHFALASDAPTATTLPLQNPGFEDGLVGWTAPRVDGGKSRVIAEAARTGKLGLAVIDDDDQGGSELLSSPLPAIEGRRYRAHFWGKITSGRGMAVCMVFYDRKGVAINAAKHGNEILIQLDPRFPDWRSYSFDGVAPASAATIGLRLHSINSARVTVHLDDFAIELVDEAAEAQQHAALATQHLQPIPDTALADWRRAHPGLKIGITDIAPVCSDFRVGFTLLTRGDRQYAAFYNPDRQMTIAWRDLDETVWHTKSLPSRVGYDSHNNIVLGFDREGGVHVSGNMHATPLVYFRTTRPNDLASLEPVHRMTGVGEEGVTYPRFENLADGQLIFSYRQGRGYAGKYETVFNIFDEPTKTWKRLLHAPLFDGEGARRAYPIGPVLGPDGNYHLTWVWRSAPFNEAATNNNLGYVRSANFLDWTTIDGTPVSLPITLSTPGVVVDPVPDRGGLINGTGFVGFDANNRLLITYHKYDANGLTQMFIATRENGAWKHTQATQWDYRWDFHGDGSIPYEINIGKAELISGHLGAFIKHPRLPGGFYLIDPLTLKLGERVPASEMPWDYTPLPDALNRPQSPFPAMQVNWSQDAGNINPDTNIRYRLRWETLPANRDKSYSMPSPPPPYHAPFDHCAKHRPMNTATLTSTVTASARVAVALAQIERDLFLHPGDFPEREGRRTFHYRPAAPGENISDWENWLRKTSPEILLTGWTTPPLPRSWLDEPSCPLRYICHLTGSVRHLVPKRFLERGGIVSNWGGIAAPAVAEHALLLALMALRNQRAWTQIIHHPDITRPPSNRLGTRTLHGRAVGIHGFGQVARELVKLLQPFGVSIRAYTNGLPTDAIRSHEVTPADSLAGLFSQSEILFECEALNPSTAGCVTADILARLPDGAVFVNVGRGLVVDEQALLRESASGRLRVALDVVSREPMDAAIPFFAHADSILSPHIGGPTNDMNRQCALKAFANIDRHLSGLVPESLITPEIYDRST
;
A
#
# COMPACT_ATOMS: atom_id res chain seq x y z
N MET A 1 15.71 67.65 28.50
CA MET A 1 15.20 68.43 29.63
C MET A 1 13.68 68.38 29.54
N THR A 2 12.97 67.71 30.43
CA THR A 2 12.51 68.30 31.69
C THR A 2 12.09 69.76 31.49
N THR A 3 10.78 69.97 31.27
CA THR A 3 9.83 70.88 31.98
C THR A 3 8.71 71.38 31.04
N MET A 4 7.49 71.54 31.57
CA MET A 4 6.32 72.34 31.06
C MET A 4 6.71 73.66 30.33
N PRO A 5 5.82 74.44 29.63
CA PRO A 5 4.38 74.31 29.26
C PRO A 5 4.01 74.84 27.83
N ALA A 6 2.70 74.90 27.52
CA ALA A 6 1.93 75.78 26.59
C ALA A 6 2.53 76.48 25.33
N MET A 7 1.68 76.51 24.28
CA MET A 7 1.54 77.50 23.18
C MET A 7 2.51 77.51 21.97
N ILE A 8 1.94 77.14 20.81
CA ILE A 8 1.84 77.89 19.53
C ILE A 8 3.08 78.68 19.00
N LYS A 9 3.48 78.29 17.76
CA LYS A 9 4.09 79.05 16.62
C LYS A 9 5.61 79.27 16.51
N LYS A 10 6.15 78.64 15.44
CA LYS A 10 6.77 79.22 14.21
C LYS A 10 8.31 79.25 14.02
N TYR A 11 8.68 78.84 12.79
CA TYR A 11 9.88 79.12 11.95
C TYR A 11 11.14 78.27 12.21
N ARG A 12 11.47 77.31 11.30
CA ARG A 12 12.16 77.38 9.98
C ARG A 12 13.68 77.17 10.14
N LEU A 13 14.23 76.11 9.54
CA LEU A 13 15.17 76.14 8.38
C LEU A 13 15.87 74.78 8.17
N LEU A 14 15.55 74.16 7.02
CA LEU A 14 16.39 73.25 6.21
C LEU A 14 17.61 74.06 5.66
N PRO A 15 18.71 73.45 5.13
CA PRO A 15 18.63 72.48 4.02
C PRO A 15 19.78 71.44 3.76
N ARG A 16 19.41 70.37 3.02
CA ARG A 16 20.07 69.75 1.81
C ARG A 16 21.48 69.11 1.92
N LEU A 17 21.89 68.03 1.21
CA LEU A 17 21.47 67.41 -0.07
C LEU A 17 22.19 66.03 -0.25
N ALA A 18 21.51 65.05 -0.89
CA ALA A 18 21.95 63.96 -1.83
C ALA A 18 23.22 63.12 -1.56
N ALA A 19 23.35 61.82 -1.89
CA ALA A 19 22.53 60.74 -2.44
C ALA A 19 23.38 59.43 -2.45
N VAL A 20 22.74 58.29 -2.74
CA VAL A 20 23.29 56.98 -3.22
C VAL A 20 23.57 55.88 -2.15
N SER A 21 22.57 54.99 -2.00
CA SER A 21 22.56 53.53 -2.23
C SER A 21 23.90 52.75 -2.15
N LEU A 22 24.06 51.51 -1.67
CA LEU A 22 23.16 50.35 -1.58
C LEU A 22 23.92 49.26 -0.76
N GLY A 23 23.22 48.44 0.01
CA GLY A 23 23.62 47.04 0.31
C GLY A 23 24.21 46.73 1.70
N LEU A 24 23.66 45.66 2.31
CA LEU A 24 24.03 44.95 3.56
C LEU A 24 23.44 45.47 4.88
N LEU A 25 22.40 44.75 5.34
CA LEU A 25 22.14 44.29 6.73
C LEU A 25 20.62 44.12 6.94
N ALA A 26 20.13 42.93 6.61
CA ALA A 26 18.92 42.37 7.21
C ALA A 26 19.13 40.85 7.33
N HIS A 27 19.82 40.45 8.40
CA HIS A 27 19.76 39.13 8.99
C HIS A 27 19.48 39.36 10.48
N PHE A 28 18.60 38.54 11.05
CA PHE A 28 18.01 38.60 12.38
C PHE A 28 16.75 39.48 12.55
N ALA A 29 15.60 38.89 12.19
CA ALA A 29 14.47 38.70 13.10
C ALA A 29 13.26 38.17 12.31
N LEU A 30 13.19 36.85 12.13
CA LEU A 30 11.92 36.15 11.92
C LEU A 30 11.82 35.11 13.03
N ALA A 31 11.42 35.58 14.22
CA ALA A 31 10.77 34.71 15.18
C ALA A 31 9.43 34.34 14.54
N SER A 32 9.30 33.07 14.15
CA SER A 32 8.08 32.48 13.65
C SER A 32 7.11 32.29 14.82
N ASP A 33 6.05 33.08 14.90
CA ASP A 33 4.84 32.63 15.58
C ASP A 33 4.12 31.67 14.63
N ALA A 34 4.44 30.38 14.76
CA ALA A 34 3.64 29.31 14.16
C ALA A 34 2.25 29.27 14.84
N PRO A 35 1.17 28.84 14.18
CA PRO A 35 -0.10 28.62 14.85
C PRO A 35 0.10 27.46 15.83
N THR A 36 0.10 27.75 17.12
CA THR A 36 0.39 26.78 18.18
C THR A 36 -0.75 25.78 18.31
N ALA A 37 -0.44 24.48 18.23
CA ALA A 37 -1.31 23.41 18.70
C ALA A 37 -1.83 23.74 20.10
N THR A 38 -3.10 23.44 20.40
CA THR A 38 -3.64 23.70 21.74
C THR A 38 -3.27 22.53 22.64
N THR A 39 -2.24 22.71 23.48
CA THR A 39 -1.85 21.74 24.50
C THR A 39 -2.97 21.62 25.54
N LEU A 40 -3.44 20.39 25.76
CA LEU A 40 -4.40 20.10 26.81
C LEU A 40 -3.71 20.13 28.18
N PRO A 41 -4.39 20.59 29.25
CA PRO A 41 -3.80 20.74 30.57
C PRO A 41 -3.65 19.39 31.28
N LEU A 42 -2.70 18.57 30.84
CA LEU A 42 -2.35 17.32 31.50
C LEU A 42 -1.80 17.63 32.90
N GLN A 43 -2.36 16.99 33.92
CA GLN A 43 -1.93 17.21 35.30
C GLN A 43 -0.57 16.53 35.56
N ASN A 44 0.37 17.29 36.14
CA ASN A 44 1.68 16.80 36.57
C ASN A 44 2.44 16.01 35.46
N PRO A 45 2.70 16.65 34.31
CA PRO A 45 3.28 15.97 33.14
C PRO A 45 4.74 15.55 33.32
N GLY A 46 5.46 16.16 34.25
CA GLY A 46 6.86 15.83 34.59
C GLY A 46 7.03 15.16 35.96
N PHE A 47 5.95 14.75 36.61
CA PHE A 47 5.99 14.03 37.89
C PHE A 47 6.63 14.78 39.08
N GLU A 48 6.76 16.11 39.01
CA GLU A 48 7.28 16.97 40.10
C GLU A 48 6.46 16.85 41.40
N ASP A 49 5.17 16.55 41.29
CA ASP A 49 4.27 16.33 42.42
C ASP A 49 4.03 14.81 42.68
N GLY A 50 5.01 13.96 42.36
CA GLY A 50 4.88 12.51 42.49
C GLY A 50 3.92 11.94 41.46
N LEU A 51 2.99 11.06 41.88
CA LEU A 51 1.95 10.47 41.02
C LEU A 51 0.62 11.25 41.04
N VAL A 52 0.59 12.49 41.55
CA VAL A 52 -0.63 13.31 41.49
C VAL A 52 -1.09 13.43 40.03
N GLY A 53 -2.37 13.14 39.75
CA GLY A 53 -2.90 13.12 38.39
C GLY A 53 -2.68 11.80 37.62
N TRP A 54 -2.00 10.82 38.21
CA TRP A 54 -1.73 9.50 37.64
C TRP A 54 -2.21 8.38 38.57
N THR A 55 -2.81 7.33 38.02
CA THR A 55 -3.33 6.19 38.78
C THR A 55 -2.58 4.93 38.39
N ALA A 56 -1.98 4.26 39.38
CA ALA A 56 -1.38 2.93 39.24
C ALA A 56 -2.39 1.87 39.70
N PRO A 57 -2.95 1.04 38.80
CA PRO A 57 -3.83 -0.05 39.19
C PRO A 57 -3.06 -1.14 39.94
N ARG A 58 -3.77 -2.05 40.63
CA ARG A 58 -3.12 -3.14 41.39
C ARG A 58 -2.18 -4.00 40.55
N VAL A 59 -2.43 -4.11 39.25
CA VAL A 59 -1.61 -4.87 38.30
C VAL A 59 -0.21 -4.27 38.10
N ASP A 60 0.00 -2.98 38.39
CA ASP A 60 1.33 -2.35 38.31
C ASP A 60 2.33 -2.97 39.30
N GLY A 61 1.85 -3.46 40.45
CA GLY A 61 2.70 -4.13 41.43
C GLY A 61 3.81 -3.26 42.04
N GLY A 62 3.75 -1.92 41.90
CA GLY A 62 4.79 -1.01 42.39
C GLY A 62 6.02 -0.89 41.48
N LYS A 63 5.86 -1.27 40.22
CA LYS A 63 6.89 -1.16 39.16
C LYS A 63 7.10 0.30 38.73
N SER A 64 6.09 1.16 38.86
CA SER A 64 6.16 2.59 38.55
C SER A 64 6.59 3.42 39.77
N ARG A 65 7.70 4.16 39.67
CA ARG A 65 8.30 4.96 40.76
C ARG A 65 8.69 6.35 40.28
N VAL A 66 8.44 7.38 41.08
CA VAL A 66 8.89 8.74 40.78
C VAL A 66 10.20 9.01 41.52
N ILE A 67 11.28 9.28 40.79
CA ILE A 67 12.65 9.41 41.33
C ILE A 67 13.42 10.54 40.61
N ALA A 68 14.47 11.06 41.25
CA ALA A 68 15.25 12.17 40.71
C ALA A 68 16.11 11.75 39.50
N GLU A 69 16.57 10.50 39.47
CA GLU A 69 17.40 9.95 38.38
C GLU A 69 16.61 9.78 37.06
N ALA A 70 15.29 9.81 37.14
CA ALA A 70 14.37 9.75 36.00
C ALA A 70 13.94 11.13 35.49
N ALA A 71 14.40 12.22 36.12
CA ALA A 71 14.15 13.57 35.65
C ALA A 71 15.00 13.87 34.40
N ARG A 72 14.35 14.30 33.32
CA ARG A 72 15.00 14.93 32.17
C ARG A 72 15.06 16.43 32.37
N THR A 73 13.94 17.01 32.81
CA THR A 73 13.84 18.40 33.26
C THR A 73 13.24 18.44 34.65
N GLY A 74 13.30 19.57 35.34
CA GLY A 74 12.82 19.64 36.73
C GLY A 74 13.67 18.83 37.72
N LYS A 75 13.04 18.32 38.79
CA LYS A 75 13.68 17.59 39.88
C LYS A 75 13.30 16.11 39.93
N LEU A 76 12.17 15.71 39.35
CA LEU A 76 11.65 14.36 39.41
C LEU A 76 11.22 13.89 38.01
N GLY A 77 11.12 12.58 37.84
CA GLY A 77 10.56 11.95 36.65
C GLY A 77 10.12 10.52 36.96
N LEU A 78 9.50 9.85 35.99
CA LEU A 78 8.95 8.50 36.19
C LEU A 78 9.96 7.43 35.77
N ALA A 79 10.35 6.55 36.69
CA ALA A 79 11.02 5.30 36.41
C ALA A 79 10.01 4.14 36.44
N VAL A 80 9.90 3.40 35.34
CA VAL A 80 9.21 2.10 35.32
C VAL A 80 10.27 1.01 35.37
N ILE A 81 10.26 0.21 36.43
CA ILE A 81 11.19 -0.90 36.68
C ILE A 81 10.36 -2.18 36.71
N ASP A 82 10.36 -2.90 35.59
CA ASP A 82 9.72 -4.20 35.45
C ASP A 82 10.79 -5.29 35.26
N ASP A 83 11.01 -6.10 36.29
CA ASP A 83 11.95 -7.22 36.31
C ASP A 83 11.26 -8.60 36.33
N ASP A 84 9.94 -8.60 36.17
CA ASP A 84 9.02 -9.73 36.29
C ASP A 84 8.76 -10.38 34.90
N ASP A 85 8.65 -11.71 34.84
CA ASP A 85 8.40 -12.47 33.60
C ASP A 85 6.96 -13.02 33.45
N GLN A 86 6.07 -12.66 34.38
CA GLN A 86 4.66 -13.05 34.46
C GLN A 86 3.69 -11.90 34.21
N GLY A 87 3.90 -10.70 34.77
CA GLY A 87 2.97 -9.57 34.69
C GLY A 87 3.64 -8.23 34.34
N GLY A 88 2.98 -7.42 33.51
CA GLY A 88 3.47 -6.07 33.16
C GLY A 88 3.28 -5.01 34.26
N SER A 89 3.61 -3.77 33.93
CA SER A 89 3.33 -2.53 34.66
C SER A 89 2.13 -1.80 34.06
N GLU A 90 1.50 -0.90 34.81
CA GLU A 90 0.41 -0.08 34.28
C GLU A 90 0.26 1.23 35.04
N LEU A 91 0.33 2.35 34.32
CA LEU A 91 0.07 3.68 34.87
C LEU A 91 -0.85 4.46 33.92
N LEU A 92 -1.91 5.05 34.47
CA LEU A 92 -2.94 5.76 33.71
C LEU A 92 -2.95 7.25 34.08
N SER A 93 -2.97 8.14 33.10
CA SER A 93 -3.18 9.57 33.35
C SER A 93 -4.63 9.86 33.71
N SER A 94 -4.87 10.99 34.37
CA SER A 94 -6.22 11.53 34.51
C SER A 94 -6.80 11.85 33.13
N PRO A 95 -8.08 11.51 32.88
CA PRO A 95 -8.71 11.76 31.60
C PRO A 95 -8.98 13.26 31.39
N LEU A 96 -8.71 13.74 30.18
CA LEU A 96 -8.94 15.10 29.71
C LEU A 96 -10.10 15.13 28.71
N PRO A 97 -10.83 16.23 28.53
CA PRO A 97 -11.90 16.33 27.53
C PRO A 97 -11.40 16.02 26.11
N ALA A 98 -12.17 15.23 25.36
CA ALA A 98 -11.90 14.90 23.96
C ALA A 98 -13.12 15.23 23.08
N ILE A 99 -12.85 15.50 21.81
CA ILE A 99 -13.84 15.82 20.79
C ILE A 99 -13.78 14.72 19.75
N GLU A 100 -14.89 14.01 19.57
CA GLU A 100 -15.06 13.01 18.52
C GLU A 100 -14.60 13.51 17.15
N GLY A 101 -13.86 12.66 16.42
CA GLY A 101 -13.36 12.94 15.07
C GLY A 101 -12.17 13.90 15.00
N ARG A 102 -11.74 14.52 16.11
CA ARG A 102 -10.53 15.35 16.14
C ARG A 102 -9.27 14.53 16.33
N ARG A 103 -8.17 14.99 15.74
CA ARG A 103 -6.83 14.41 15.91
C ARG A 103 -6.09 15.02 17.09
N TYR A 104 -5.51 14.16 17.90
CA TYR A 104 -4.68 14.49 19.05
C TYR A 104 -3.27 13.94 18.85
N ARG A 105 -2.27 14.64 19.39
CA ARG A 105 -0.86 14.23 19.36
C ARG A 105 -0.35 14.12 20.79
N ALA A 106 0.20 12.98 21.15
CA ALA A 106 0.90 12.81 22.42
C ALA A 106 2.40 13.02 22.22
N HIS A 107 3.05 13.70 23.16
CA HIS A 107 4.49 13.95 23.19
C HIS A 107 5.05 13.58 24.56
N PHE A 108 6.23 13.00 24.61
CA PHE A 108 6.95 12.76 25.86
C PHE A 108 8.43 12.45 25.59
N TRP A 109 9.23 12.46 26.64
CA TRP A 109 10.60 11.99 26.59
C TRP A 109 10.74 10.64 27.26
N GLY A 110 11.55 9.77 26.66
CA GLY A 110 11.85 8.45 27.20
C GLY A 110 13.31 8.09 27.07
N LYS A 111 13.82 7.34 28.04
CA LYS A 111 15.16 6.78 28.06
C LYS A 111 15.09 5.35 28.60
N ILE A 112 15.31 4.36 27.74
CA ILE A 112 15.42 2.97 28.18
C ILE A 112 16.82 2.76 28.76
N THR A 113 16.90 2.45 30.05
CA THR A 113 18.17 2.16 30.73
C THR A 113 18.55 0.69 30.63
N SER A 114 17.57 -0.22 30.58
CA SER A 114 17.78 -1.64 30.27
C SER A 114 16.51 -2.34 29.82
N GLY A 115 16.63 -3.46 29.09
CA GLY A 115 15.48 -4.28 28.72
C GLY A 115 14.61 -3.69 27.59
N ARG A 116 13.39 -4.20 27.41
CA ARG A 116 12.49 -3.79 26.31
C ARG A 116 11.03 -4.05 26.66
N GLY A 117 10.12 -3.52 25.83
CA GLY A 117 8.70 -3.82 25.92
C GLY A 117 7.87 -2.77 26.65
N MET A 118 8.39 -1.56 26.83
CA MET A 118 7.60 -0.41 27.27
C MET A 118 6.80 0.19 26.12
N ALA A 119 5.51 0.47 26.34
CA ALA A 119 4.64 1.18 25.42
C ALA A 119 3.89 2.33 26.12
N VAL A 120 3.62 3.38 25.34
CA VAL A 120 2.74 4.49 25.74
C VAL A 120 1.59 4.53 24.76
N CYS A 121 0.37 4.45 25.29
CA CYS A 121 -0.86 4.37 24.54
C CYS A 121 -1.73 5.60 24.79
N MET A 122 -2.43 6.04 23.76
CA MET A 122 -3.48 7.04 23.83
C MET A 122 -4.83 6.33 23.95
N VAL A 123 -5.54 6.57 25.05
CA VAL A 123 -6.79 5.87 25.38
C VAL A 123 -7.94 6.86 25.34
N PHE A 124 -8.97 6.56 24.56
CA PHE A 124 -10.23 7.30 24.52
C PHE A 124 -11.28 6.58 25.35
N TYR A 125 -12.08 7.34 26.09
CA TYR A 125 -13.17 6.85 26.91
C TYR A 125 -14.49 7.47 26.48
N ASP A 126 -15.56 6.69 26.56
CA ASP A 126 -16.92 7.18 26.34
C ASP A 126 -17.43 7.99 27.55
N ARG A 127 -18.65 8.53 27.46
CA ARG A 127 -19.28 9.28 28.56
C ARG A 127 -19.51 8.46 29.83
N LYS A 128 -19.43 7.13 29.76
CA LYS A 128 -19.56 6.21 30.90
C LYS A 128 -18.19 5.86 31.49
N GLY A 129 -17.10 6.38 30.95
CA GLY A 129 -15.73 6.09 31.39
C GLY A 129 -15.21 4.74 30.88
N VAL A 130 -15.84 4.14 29.85
CA VAL A 130 -15.39 2.88 29.26
C VAL A 130 -14.38 3.17 28.15
N ALA A 131 -13.21 2.52 28.22
CA ALA A 131 -12.19 2.65 27.18
C ALA A 131 -12.69 2.07 25.85
N ILE A 132 -12.62 2.87 24.79
CA ILE A 132 -13.15 2.54 23.46
C ILE A 132 -12.08 1.85 22.59
N ASN A 133 -10.80 2.13 22.82
CA ASN A 133 -9.67 1.64 22.01
C ASN A 133 -8.62 0.83 22.80
N ALA A 134 -8.96 0.27 23.97
CA ALA A 134 -8.02 -0.49 24.80
C ALA A 134 -8.10 -2.03 24.57
N ALA A 135 -6.92 -2.66 24.41
CA ALA A 135 -6.50 -4.06 24.59
C ALA A 135 -7.39 -5.28 24.25
N LYS A 136 -8.58 -5.15 23.65
CA LYS A 136 -9.39 -6.33 23.23
C LYS A 136 -9.65 -6.45 21.73
N HIS A 137 -9.36 -5.42 20.93
CA HIS A 137 -9.78 -5.37 19.51
C HIS A 137 -8.73 -4.87 18.51
N GLY A 138 -7.43 -4.87 18.84
CA GLY A 138 -6.37 -4.57 17.85
C GLY A 138 -6.33 -3.12 17.32
N ASN A 139 -7.09 -2.19 17.91
CA ASN A 139 -7.16 -0.77 17.53
C ASN A 139 -6.35 0.14 18.48
N GLU A 140 -5.31 -0.38 19.14
CA GLU A 140 -4.52 0.43 20.07
C GLU A 140 -3.72 1.50 19.31
N ILE A 141 -3.83 2.74 19.80
CA ILE A 141 -3.05 3.87 19.33
C ILE A 141 -1.88 4.00 20.30
N LEU A 142 -0.73 3.45 19.93
CA LEU A 142 0.43 3.40 20.81
C LEU A 142 1.74 3.64 20.08
N ILE A 143 2.74 4.02 20.86
CA ILE A 143 4.14 3.95 20.47
C ILE A 143 4.88 3.04 21.45
N GLN A 144 5.66 2.11 20.92
CA GLN A 144 6.56 1.29 21.72
C GLN A 144 7.92 1.97 21.78
N LEU A 145 8.49 2.08 22.98
CA LEU A 145 9.79 2.69 23.14
C LEU A 145 10.88 1.78 22.58
N ASP A 146 11.87 2.43 21.99
CA ASP A 146 12.90 1.80 21.16
C ASP A 146 14.20 1.61 21.95
N PRO A 147 14.58 0.36 22.30
CA PRO A 147 15.74 0.09 23.16
C PRO A 147 17.09 0.40 22.48
N ARG A 148 17.11 0.71 21.17
CA ARG A 148 18.33 1.11 20.44
C ARG A 148 18.91 2.43 20.88
N PHE A 149 18.11 3.27 21.52
CA PHE A 149 18.48 4.64 21.89
C PHE A 149 18.54 4.71 23.43
N PRO A 150 19.72 4.45 24.02
CA PRO A 150 19.87 4.40 25.47
C PRO A 150 19.89 5.79 26.14
N ASP A 151 19.89 6.86 25.33
CA ASP A 151 19.81 8.25 25.79
C ASP A 151 18.39 8.82 25.67
N TRP A 152 18.15 9.95 26.33
CA TRP A 152 16.87 10.66 26.26
C TRP A 152 16.46 10.95 24.82
N ARG A 153 15.27 10.50 24.46
CA ARG A 153 14.67 10.72 23.15
C ARG A 153 13.25 11.24 23.29
N SER A 154 12.87 12.15 22.39
CA SER A 154 11.49 12.58 22.24
C SER A 154 10.70 11.57 21.40
N TYR A 155 9.51 11.24 21.89
CA TYR A 155 8.53 10.37 21.23
C TYR A 155 7.27 11.17 20.94
N SER A 156 6.65 10.91 19.79
CA SER A 156 5.38 11.51 19.42
C SER A 156 4.53 10.58 18.57
N PHE A 157 3.23 10.55 18.81
CA PHE A 157 2.29 9.75 18.02
C PHE A 157 0.88 10.37 18.03
N ASP A 158 0.14 10.13 16.95
CA ASP A 158 -1.18 10.72 16.72
C ASP A 158 -2.30 9.71 16.96
N GLY A 159 -3.46 10.19 17.40
CA GLY A 159 -4.70 9.44 17.48
C GLY A 159 -5.92 10.28 17.11
N VAL A 160 -6.81 9.72 16.30
CA VAL A 160 -8.11 10.33 15.99
C VAL A 160 -9.13 9.80 16.98
N ALA A 161 -9.85 10.72 17.64
CA ALA A 161 -10.88 10.37 18.60
C ALA A 161 -12.00 9.55 17.93
N PRO A 162 -12.23 8.29 18.34
CA PRO A 162 -13.28 7.44 17.76
C PRO A 162 -14.69 7.99 18.00
N ALA A 163 -15.67 7.47 17.27
CA ALA A 163 -17.07 7.78 17.52
C ALA A 163 -17.43 7.55 18.99
N SER A 164 -18.19 8.46 19.61
CA SER A 164 -18.56 8.47 21.04
C SER A 164 -17.45 8.79 22.06
N ALA A 165 -16.23 9.12 21.63
CA ALA A 165 -15.17 9.56 22.52
C ALA A 165 -15.55 10.86 23.26
N ALA A 166 -15.46 10.83 24.59
CA ALA A 166 -15.75 11.95 25.47
C ALA A 166 -14.50 12.46 26.19
N THR A 167 -13.57 11.57 26.55
CA THR A 167 -12.31 11.94 27.19
C THR A 167 -11.13 11.15 26.62
N ILE A 168 -9.91 11.69 26.80
CA ILE A 168 -8.64 11.12 26.35
C ILE A 168 -7.66 11.04 27.53
N GLY A 169 -6.82 10.01 27.57
CA GLY A 169 -5.73 9.90 28.53
C GLY A 169 -4.56 9.09 27.97
N LEU A 170 -3.49 9.00 28.75
CA LEU A 170 -2.33 8.17 28.44
C LEU A 170 -2.32 6.94 29.33
N ARG A 171 -1.93 5.80 28.75
CA ARG A 171 -1.64 4.55 29.44
C ARG A 171 -0.22 4.15 29.17
N LEU A 172 0.58 4.05 30.22
CA LEU A 172 1.96 3.62 30.20
C LEU A 172 1.97 2.17 30.69
N HIS A 173 2.52 1.25 29.92
CA HIS A 173 2.60 -0.14 30.36
C HIS A 173 3.78 -0.87 29.73
N SER A 174 4.30 -1.86 30.44
CA SER A 174 5.18 -2.88 29.88
C SER A 174 4.35 -4.07 29.38
N ILE A 175 4.85 -4.72 28.33
CA ILE A 175 4.26 -5.94 27.77
C ILE A 175 4.49 -7.10 28.74
N ASN A 176 3.50 -7.99 28.89
CA ASN A 176 3.63 -9.18 29.72
C ASN A 176 4.89 -9.99 29.32
N SER A 177 5.62 -10.47 30.34
CA SER A 177 6.88 -11.20 30.20
C SER A 177 8.07 -10.40 29.65
N ALA A 178 7.94 -9.08 29.53
CA ALA A 178 9.02 -8.21 29.12
C ALA A 178 9.69 -7.56 30.34
N ARG A 179 11.01 -7.71 30.47
CA ARG A 179 11.80 -7.00 31.49
C ARG A 179 12.28 -5.67 30.92
N VAL A 180 12.00 -4.56 31.59
CA VAL A 180 12.38 -3.21 31.17
C VAL A 180 12.62 -2.29 32.34
N THR A 181 13.65 -1.44 32.23
CA THR A 181 13.83 -0.26 33.04
C THR A 181 13.87 0.95 32.13
N VAL A 182 13.00 1.91 32.40
CA VAL A 182 12.82 3.09 31.54
C VAL A 182 12.52 4.31 32.38
N HIS A 183 13.13 5.43 32.02
CA HIS A 183 12.84 6.74 32.57
C HIS A 183 11.97 7.51 31.57
N LEU A 184 10.94 8.19 32.05
CA LEU A 184 9.93 8.88 31.28
C LEU A 184 9.67 10.24 31.91
N ASP A 185 9.53 11.27 31.08
CA ASP A 185 9.35 12.63 31.57
C ASP A 185 8.69 13.54 30.53
N ASP A 186 8.23 14.72 30.94
CA ASP A 186 7.72 15.82 30.11
C ASP A 186 6.60 15.41 29.14
N PHE A 187 5.50 14.86 29.67
CA PHE A 187 4.35 14.45 28.86
C PHE A 187 3.47 15.62 28.39
N ALA A 188 2.92 15.54 27.18
CA ALA A 188 1.92 16.46 26.68
C ALA A 188 0.93 15.75 25.77
N ILE A 189 -0.30 16.27 25.72
CA ILE A 189 -1.31 15.92 24.72
C ILE A 189 -1.75 17.21 24.05
N GLU A 190 -1.74 17.25 22.74
CA GLU A 190 -2.08 18.43 21.94
C GLU A 190 -3.25 18.11 21.03
N LEU A 191 -4.20 19.05 20.92
CA LEU A 191 -5.19 19.04 19.85
C LEU A 191 -4.52 19.57 18.58
N VAL A 192 -4.47 18.74 17.53
CA VAL A 192 -3.81 19.10 16.27
C VAL A 192 -4.73 20.01 15.46
N ASP A 193 -4.25 21.20 15.13
CA ASP A 193 -4.91 22.06 14.14
C ASP A 193 -4.50 21.59 12.74
N GLU A 194 -5.35 20.75 12.15
CA GLU A 194 -5.11 20.17 10.83
C GLU A 194 -5.00 21.22 9.73
N ALA A 195 -5.67 22.37 9.87
CA ALA A 195 -5.59 23.45 8.88
C ALA A 195 -4.26 24.19 8.97
N ALA A 196 -3.79 24.49 10.19
CA ALA A 196 -2.48 25.08 10.42
C ALA A 196 -1.33 24.16 9.96
N GLU A 197 -1.41 22.87 10.29
CA GLU A 197 -0.39 21.89 9.88
C GLU A 197 -0.39 21.71 8.35
N ALA A 198 -1.57 21.67 7.71
CA ALA A 198 -1.67 21.68 6.25
C ALA A 198 -1.08 22.95 5.62
N GLN A 199 -1.25 24.12 6.25
CA GLN A 199 -0.67 25.38 5.79
C GLN A 199 0.86 25.41 5.95
N GLN A 200 1.40 24.89 7.05
CA GLN A 200 2.83 24.75 7.27
C GLN A 200 3.45 23.74 6.29
N HIS A 201 2.80 22.61 6.07
CA HIS A 201 3.24 21.62 5.08
C HIS A 201 3.13 22.15 3.66
N ALA A 202 2.11 22.95 3.32
CA ALA A 202 2.01 23.65 2.05
C ALA A 202 3.15 24.69 1.87
N ALA A 203 3.58 25.35 2.95
CA ALA A 203 4.73 26.26 2.91
C ALA A 203 6.06 25.51 2.70
N LEU A 204 6.24 24.34 3.31
CA LEU A 204 7.41 23.48 3.04
C LEU A 204 7.34 22.83 1.65
N ALA A 205 6.13 22.57 1.14
CA ALA A 205 5.88 21.99 -0.16
C ALA A 205 6.30 22.87 -1.34
N THR A 206 6.42 24.18 -1.11
CA THR A 206 6.84 25.16 -2.13
C THR A 206 8.35 25.44 -2.11
N GLN A 207 9.12 24.83 -1.21
CA GLN A 207 10.58 24.97 -1.21
C GLN A 207 11.23 24.03 -2.23
N HIS A 208 11.96 24.61 -3.19
CA HIS A 208 12.72 23.86 -4.17
C HIS A 208 13.91 23.14 -3.51
N LEU A 209 14.11 21.86 -3.87
CA LEU A 209 15.31 21.11 -3.50
C LEU A 209 16.54 21.86 -4.01
N GLN A 210 17.44 22.19 -3.09
CA GLN A 210 18.71 22.78 -3.46
C GLN A 210 19.66 21.66 -3.90
N PRO A 211 20.35 21.80 -5.05
CA PRO A 211 21.40 20.87 -5.44
C PRO A 211 22.48 20.81 -4.37
N ILE A 212 23.08 19.63 -4.18
CA ILE A 212 24.17 19.46 -3.21
C ILE A 212 25.34 20.34 -3.68
N PRO A 213 25.73 21.37 -2.91
CA PRO A 213 26.72 22.33 -3.38
C PRO A 213 28.08 21.65 -3.52
N ASP A 214 28.86 22.02 -4.54
CA ASP A 214 30.19 21.47 -4.78
C ASP A 214 31.13 21.62 -3.56
N THR A 215 30.91 22.66 -2.75
CA THR A 215 31.65 22.89 -1.50
C THR A 215 31.42 21.76 -0.47
N ALA A 216 30.25 21.13 -0.45
CA ALA A 216 29.96 20.00 0.43
C ALA A 216 30.69 18.71 0.01
N LEU A 217 31.26 18.68 -1.20
CA LEU A 217 32.07 17.57 -1.72
C LEU A 217 33.58 17.84 -1.62
N ALA A 218 33.98 19.08 -1.28
CA ALA A 218 35.37 19.53 -1.37
C ALA A 218 36.32 18.77 -0.42
N ASP A 219 35.91 18.53 0.82
CA ASP A 219 36.74 17.82 1.80
C ASP A 219 36.93 16.35 1.41
N TRP A 220 35.86 15.71 0.89
CA TRP A 220 35.95 14.35 0.38
C TRP A 220 36.88 14.25 -0.83
N ARG A 221 36.79 15.18 -1.78
CA ARG A 221 37.67 15.25 -2.97
C ARG A 221 39.13 15.49 -2.56
N ARG A 222 39.38 16.31 -1.53
CA ARG A 222 40.73 16.54 -0.98
C ARG A 222 41.30 15.26 -0.36
N ALA A 223 40.48 14.48 0.33
CA ALA A 223 40.88 13.20 0.91
C ALA A 223 41.10 12.09 -0.13
N HIS A 224 40.48 12.20 -1.32
CA HIS A 224 40.55 11.19 -2.37
C HIS A 224 40.88 11.79 -3.75
N PRO A 225 42.09 12.37 -3.95
CA PRO A 225 42.45 13.14 -5.15
C PRO A 225 42.42 12.35 -6.47
N GLY A 226 42.44 11.01 -6.40
CA GLY A 226 42.32 10.13 -7.57
C GLY A 226 40.89 9.77 -7.96
N LEU A 227 39.88 10.12 -7.14
CA LEU A 227 38.49 9.76 -7.37
C LEU A 227 37.66 10.97 -7.81
N LYS A 228 36.75 10.74 -8.76
CA LYS A 228 35.80 11.73 -9.24
C LYS A 228 34.38 11.26 -8.96
N ILE A 229 33.52 12.18 -8.52
CA ILE A 229 32.09 11.94 -8.33
C ILE A 229 31.33 12.90 -9.26
N GLY A 230 30.48 12.31 -10.09
CA GLY A 230 29.45 13.01 -10.86
C GLY A 230 28.07 12.73 -10.26
N ILE A 231 27.20 13.74 -10.29
CA ILE A 231 25.79 13.62 -9.92
C ILE A 231 24.98 13.99 -11.16
N THR A 232 23.99 13.17 -11.50
CA THR A 232 23.09 13.40 -12.63
C THR A 232 21.67 13.15 -12.17
N ASP A 233 20.83 14.18 -12.23
CA ASP A 233 19.41 14.05 -11.89
C ASP A 233 18.70 13.24 -12.97
N ILE A 234 17.84 12.31 -12.55
CA ILE A 234 17.08 11.43 -13.45
C ILE A 234 15.66 11.97 -13.63
N ALA A 235 14.87 11.92 -12.55
CA ALA A 235 13.48 12.36 -12.53
C ALA A 235 12.98 12.50 -11.07
N PRO A 236 11.89 13.26 -10.83
CA PRO A 236 11.15 13.21 -9.57
C PRO A 236 10.55 11.82 -9.30
N VAL A 237 10.45 11.44 -8.03
CA VAL A 237 9.95 10.13 -7.58
C VAL A 237 8.96 10.26 -6.42
N CYS A 238 8.15 9.23 -6.18
CA CYS A 238 7.32 9.18 -4.97
C CYS A 238 8.22 9.11 -3.73
N SER A 239 7.93 9.97 -2.76
CA SER A 239 8.75 10.13 -1.53
C SER A 239 7.95 9.85 -0.25
N ASP A 240 6.68 9.47 -0.38
CA ASP A 240 5.71 9.34 0.71
C ASP A 240 5.74 7.98 1.44
N PHE A 241 6.53 7.03 0.95
CA PHE A 241 6.85 5.78 1.64
C PHE A 241 8.12 5.15 1.09
N ARG A 242 8.74 4.25 1.85
CA ARG A 242 9.93 3.52 1.40
C ARG A 242 9.55 2.48 0.35
N VAL A 243 10.23 2.51 -0.80
CA VAL A 243 10.16 1.47 -1.85
C VAL A 243 11.47 1.43 -2.63
N GLY A 244 11.84 0.25 -3.13
CA GLY A 244 13.09 0.01 -3.85
C GLY A 244 13.01 0.29 -5.35
N PHE A 245 14.00 1.02 -5.85
CA PHE A 245 14.21 1.31 -7.28
C PHE A 245 15.44 0.56 -7.82
N THR A 246 15.49 0.39 -9.14
CA THR A 246 16.58 -0.34 -9.82
C THR A 246 17.32 0.57 -10.78
N LEU A 247 18.64 0.39 -10.84
CA LEU A 247 19.55 0.94 -11.84
C LEU A 247 20.30 -0.23 -12.49
N LEU A 248 20.48 -0.20 -13.79
CA LEU A 248 21.21 -1.20 -14.54
C LEU A 248 21.96 -0.54 -15.70
N THR A 249 23.25 -0.80 -15.85
CA THR A 249 24.07 -0.39 -17.02
C THR A 249 24.41 -1.60 -17.89
N ARG A 250 24.16 -1.52 -19.20
CA ARG A 250 24.49 -2.58 -20.17
C ARG A 250 25.09 -1.96 -21.42
N GLY A 251 26.34 -2.29 -21.72
CA GLY A 251 27.06 -1.69 -22.84
C GLY A 251 27.30 -0.20 -22.60
N ASP A 252 26.93 0.62 -23.59
CA ASP A 252 26.98 2.07 -23.58
C ASP A 252 25.68 2.73 -23.08
N ARG A 253 24.74 1.95 -22.54
CA ARG A 253 23.44 2.43 -22.07
C ARG A 253 23.20 2.19 -20.59
N GLN A 254 22.45 3.11 -20.00
CA GLN A 254 22.02 3.04 -18.61
C GLN A 254 20.51 3.14 -18.50
N TYR A 255 19.96 2.37 -17.56
CA TYR A 255 18.53 2.15 -17.36
C TYR A 255 18.19 2.33 -15.88
N ALA A 256 17.09 3.01 -15.59
CA ALA A 256 16.54 3.11 -14.24
C ALA A 256 15.05 2.76 -14.26
N ALA A 257 14.55 2.22 -13.16
CA ALA A 257 13.12 1.98 -12.97
C ALA A 257 12.71 2.38 -11.55
N PHE A 258 11.68 3.23 -11.47
CA PHE A 258 11.23 3.88 -10.25
C PHE A 258 9.71 4.15 -10.29
N TYR A 259 9.15 4.65 -9.19
CA TYR A 259 7.80 5.19 -9.18
C TYR A 259 7.86 6.71 -9.23
N ASN A 260 7.17 7.32 -10.19
CA ASN A 260 7.05 8.77 -10.29
C ASN A 260 6.22 9.36 -9.13
N PRO A 261 6.08 10.69 -9.00
CA PRO A 261 5.34 11.29 -7.89
C PRO A 261 3.88 10.85 -7.78
N ASP A 262 3.26 10.41 -8.88
CA ASP A 262 1.90 9.87 -8.87
C ASP A 262 1.86 8.36 -8.51
N ARG A 263 2.97 7.83 -7.97
CA ARG A 263 3.19 6.41 -7.68
C ARG A 263 3.06 5.50 -8.91
N GLN A 264 3.25 6.03 -10.11
CA GLN A 264 3.21 5.26 -11.35
C GLN A 264 4.60 4.71 -11.70
N MET A 265 4.66 3.42 -12.05
CA MET A 265 5.89 2.77 -12.48
C MET A 265 6.43 3.46 -13.73
N THR A 266 7.68 3.88 -13.70
CA THR A 266 8.34 4.63 -14.77
C THR A 266 9.71 4.02 -15.02
N ILE A 267 10.01 3.81 -16.29
CA ILE A 267 11.36 3.47 -16.74
C ILE A 267 12.04 4.73 -17.27
N ALA A 268 13.36 4.81 -17.08
CA ALA A 268 14.20 5.83 -17.65
C ALA A 268 15.44 5.22 -18.32
N TRP A 269 15.95 5.88 -19.35
CA TRP A 269 17.19 5.46 -20.01
C TRP A 269 17.96 6.63 -20.61
N ARG A 270 19.25 6.39 -20.83
CA ARG A 270 20.17 7.28 -21.56
C ARG A 270 21.31 6.50 -22.17
N ASP A 271 21.96 7.08 -23.17
CA ASP A 271 23.32 6.69 -23.55
C ASP A 271 24.32 7.28 -22.53
N LEU A 272 25.44 6.61 -22.26
CA LEU A 272 26.36 6.96 -21.17
C LEU A 272 27.13 8.28 -21.40
N ASP A 273 27.23 8.71 -22.65
CA ASP A 273 27.79 10.01 -23.05
C ASP A 273 26.76 11.16 -22.96
N GLU A 274 25.48 10.83 -22.74
CA GLU A 274 24.42 11.79 -22.53
C GLU A 274 24.17 12.07 -21.04
N THR A 275 23.72 13.28 -20.72
CA THR A 275 23.24 13.64 -19.36
C THR A 275 21.73 13.65 -19.27
N VAL A 276 21.04 13.63 -20.42
CA VAL A 276 19.58 13.68 -20.51
C VAL A 276 19.03 12.28 -20.37
N TRP A 277 18.00 12.14 -19.53
CA TRP A 277 17.26 10.89 -19.38
C TRP A 277 15.93 10.96 -20.12
N HIS A 278 15.65 9.93 -20.91
CA HIS A 278 14.33 9.68 -21.46
C HIS A 278 13.50 8.88 -20.47
N THR A 279 12.19 9.11 -20.43
CA THR A 279 11.30 8.38 -19.51
C THR A 279 10.06 7.86 -20.23
N LYS A 280 9.51 6.75 -19.71
CA LYS A 280 8.22 6.20 -20.12
C LYS A 280 7.48 5.65 -18.91
N SER A 281 6.27 6.15 -18.68
CA SER A 281 5.38 5.64 -17.64
C SER A 281 4.66 4.38 -18.12
N LEU A 282 4.57 3.39 -17.24
CA LEU A 282 3.91 2.11 -17.46
C LEU A 282 2.56 2.09 -16.75
N PRO A 283 1.57 1.31 -17.23
CA PRO A 283 0.23 1.24 -16.64
C PRO A 283 0.21 0.39 -15.34
N SER A 284 1.03 0.73 -14.36
CA SER A 284 1.09 0.10 -13.03
C SER A 284 1.34 1.17 -11.97
N ARG A 285 0.57 1.16 -10.87
CA ARG A 285 0.68 2.13 -9.77
C ARG A 285 0.79 1.45 -8.43
N VAL A 286 1.69 1.93 -7.58
CA VAL A 286 1.98 1.35 -6.27
C VAL A 286 1.14 1.97 -5.16
N GLY A 287 0.72 1.14 -4.21
CA GLY A 287 0.14 1.58 -2.94
C GLY A 287 1.22 1.84 -1.87
N TYR A 288 0.82 1.99 -0.61
CA TYR A 288 1.77 2.17 0.50
C TYR A 288 2.31 0.83 1.01
N ASP A 289 3.13 0.16 0.20
CA ASP A 289 3.67 -1.16 0.54
C ASP A 289 5.12 -1.27 0.07
N SER A 290 6.03 -1.43 1.05
CA SER A 290 7.47 -1.40 0.82
C SER A 290 8.01 -2.67 0.13
N HIS A 291 7.19 -3.70 -0.06
CA HIS A 291 7.57 -4.92 -0.76
C HIS A 291 7.55 -4.78 -2.28
N ASN A 292 6.88 -3.74 -2.79
CA ASN A 292 6.60 -3.50 -4.20
C ASN A 292 7.78 -2.90 -4.98
N ASN A 293 8.97 -3.49 -4.86
CA ASN A 293 10.16 -3.06 -5.60
C ASN A 293 10.00 -3.27 -7.11
N ILE A 294 10.81 -2.59 -7.92
CA ILE A 294 10.88 -2.77 -9.37
C ILE A 294 12.21 -3.41 -9.76
N VAL A 295 12.19 -4.38 -10.66
CA VAL A 295 13.36 -5.08 -11.21
C VAL A 295 13.41 -5.00 -12.73
N LEU A 296 14.63 -4.96 -13.27
CA LEU A 296 14.93 -4.95 -14.70
C LEU A 296 15.71 -6.22 -15.06
N GLY A 297 15.45 -6.74 -16.26
CA GLY A 297 16.15 -7.89 -16.82
C GLY A 297 16.35 -7.75 -18.32
N PHE A 298 17.29 -8.53 -18.86
CA PHE A 298 17.63 -8.48 -20.27
C PHE A 298 17.81 -9.87 -20.85
N ASP A 299 17.21 -10.11 -22.00
CA ASP A 299 17.52 -11.29 -22.80
C ASP A 299 18.75 -11.08 -23.70
N ARG A 300 19.22 -12.19 -24.29
CA ARG A 300 20.42 -12.22 -25.15
C ARG A 300 20.26 -11.39 -26.42
N GLU A 301 19.04 -11.23 -26.90
CA GLU A 301 18.75 -10.47 -28.11
C GLU A 301 18.61 -8.96 -27.85
N GLY A 302 18.68 -8.51 -26.59
CA GLY A 302 18.55 -7.10 -26.22
C GLY A 302 17.12 -6.68 -25.88
N GLY A 303 16.19 -7.63 -25.71
CA GLY A 303 14.87 -7.35 -25.15
C GLY A 303 14.97 -6.92 -23.69
N VAL A 304 14.28 -5.85 -23.33
CA VAL A 304 14.22 -5.34 -21.95
C VAL A 304 12.96 -5.85 -21.28
N HIS A 305 13.12 -6.35 -20.05
CA HIS A 305 12.10 -6.96 -19.22
C HIS A 305 11.96 -6.13 -17.94
N VAL A 306 10.72 -5.82 -17.55
CA VAL A 306 10.42 -5.00 -16.37
C VAL A 306 9.34 -5.70 -15.56
N SER A 307 9.55 -5.83 -14.26
CA SER A 307 8.54 -6.39 -13.35
C SER A 307 8.65 -5.74 -11.98
N GLY A 308 7.56 -5.68 -11.23
CA GLY A 308 7.51 -5.01 -9.92
C GLY A 308 6.08 -4.76 -9.48
N ASN A 309 5.88 -3.99 -8.41
CA ASN A 309 4.54 -3.72 -7.87
C ASN A 309 3.75 -4.98 -7.47
N MET A 310 4.40 -5.94 -6.82
CA MET A 310 3.77 -7.20 -6.45
C MET A 310 4.04 -7.63 -5.01
N HIS A 311 2.96 -7.80 -4.25
CA HIS A 311 2.94 -8.42 -2.94
C HIS A 311 1.64 -9.23 -2.76
N ALA A 312 1.72 -10.52 -3.05
CA ALA A 312 0.59 -11.44 -3.16
C ALA A 312 -0.50 -10.97 -4.15
N THR A 313 -0.08 -10.36 -5.25
CA THR A 313 -0.96 -9.86 -6.32
C THR A 313 -0.66 -10.54 -7.66
N PRO A 314 -1.54 -10.45 -8.66
CA PRO A 314 -1.26 -10.98 -9.98
C PRO A 314 0.02 -10.44 -10.60
N LEU A 315 0.63 -11.21 -11.49
CA LEU A 315 1.84 -10.85 -12.22
C LEU A 315 1.72 -9.48 -12.90
N VAL A 316 2.70 -8.62 -12.64
CA VAL A 316 2.92 -7.34 -13.32
C VAL A 316 4.26 -7.44 -14.06
N TYR A 317 4.19 -7.55 -15.37
CA TYR A 317 5.35 -7.77 -16.22
C TYR A 317 5.18 -7.06 -17.57
N PHE A 318 6.28 -6.48 -18.05
CA PHE A 318 6.37 -5.76 -19.30
C PHE A 318 7.62 -6.17 -20.05
N ARG A 319 7.55 -6.13 -21.39
CA ARG A 319 8.69 -6.41 -22.25
C ARG A 319 8.67 -5.53 -23.49
N THR A 320 9.84 -5.16 -23.99
CA THR A 320 9.97 -4.57 -25.33
C THR A 320 9.49 -5.51 -26.43
N THR A 321 8.76 -4.98 -27.43
CA THR A 321 8.45 -5.71 -28.67
C THR A 321 9.58 -5.63 -29.69
N ARG A 322 10.51 -4.67 -29.55
CA ARG A 322 11.72 -4.53 -30.35
C ARG A 322 12.96 -4.47 -29.45
N PRO A 323 14.03 -5.22 -29.74
CA PRO A 323 15.27 -5.16 -28.97
C PRO A 323 15.81 -3.74 -28.82
N ASN A 324 16.30 -3.42 -27.63
CA ASN A 324 16.92 -2.14 -27.27
C ASN A 324 16.02 -0.88 -27.47
N ASP A 325 14.72 -1.05 -27.72
CA ASP A 325 13.76 0.04 -27.89
C ASP A 325 12.74 0.06 -26.75
N LEU A 326 13.00 0.87 -25.73
CA LEU A 326 12.14 1.02 -24.56
C LEU A 326 10.80 1.72 -24.87
N ALA A 327 10.72 2.49 -25.96
CA ALA A 327 9.43 3.02 -26.42
C ALA A 327 8.49 1.89 -26.85
N SER A 328 9.03 0.72 -27.21
CA SER A 328 8.27 -0.49 -27.57
C SER A 328 7.81 -1.35 -26.38
N LEU A 329 8.08 -0.93 -25.13
CA LEU A 329 7.69 -1.68 -23.93
C LEU A 329 6.16 -1.83 -23.83
N GLU A 330 5.67 -3.06 -23.71
CA GLU A 330 4.25 -3.41 -23.65
C GLU A 330 3.96 -4.38 -22.49
N PRO A 331 2.75 -4.35 -21.91
CA PRO A 331 2.36 -5.29 -20.87
C PRO A 331 2.28 -6.72 -21.41
N VAL A 332 2.79 -7.67 -20.63
CA VAL A 332 2.65 -9.10 -20.89
C VAL A 332 1.97 -9.73 -19.67
N HIS A 333 0.69 -10.06 -19.85
CA HIS A 333 -0.19 -10.44 -18.73
C HIS A 333 0.04 -11.84 -18.17
N ARG A 334 0.82 -12.68 -18.86
CA ARG A 334 1.15 -14.05 -18.46
C ARG A 334 2.56 -14.40 -18.90
N MET A 335 3.32 -15.09 -18.05
CA MET A 335 4.56 -15.74 -18.46
C MET A 335 4.26 -17.17 -18.91
N THR A 336 3.92 -18.02 -17.96
CA THR A 336 3.52 -19.42 -18.14
C THR A 336 2.00 -19.60 -18.00
N GLY A 337 1.33 -18.64 -17.35
CA GLY A 337 -0.11 -18.71 -17.04
C GLY A 337 -0.46 -19.66 -15.88
N VAL A 338 0.53 -20.17 -15.15
CA VAL A 338 0.34 -21.07 -14.00
C VAL A 338 1.02 -20.47 -12.78
N GLY A 339 0.25 -20.20 -11.72
CA GLY A 339 0.79 -19.75 -10.44
C GLY A 339 1.18 -18.27 -10.40
N GLU A 340 0.55 -17.47 -11.24
CA GLU A 340 0.86 -16.05 -11.47
C GLU A 340 -0.18 -15.11 -10.82
N GLU A 341 -1.07 -15.65 -9.98
CA GLU A 341 -2.17 -14.92 -9.34
C GLU A 341 -1.77 -14.21 -8.02
N GLY A 342 -0.67 -14.64 -7.41
CA GLY A 342 -0.21 -14.17 -6.11
C GLY A 342 1.31 -14.09 -6.05
N VAL A 343 1.90 -13.19 -6.82
CA VAL A 343 3.35 -13.02 -6.99
C VAL A 343 3.89 -12.05 -5.95
N THR A 344 5.11 -12.31 -5.46
CA THR A 344 5.86 -11.44 -4.54
C THR A 344 7.36 -11.57 -4.85
N TYR A 345 8.13 -10.50 -4.67
CA TYR A 345 9.59 -10.48 -4.84
C TYR A 345 10.07 -10.98 -6.22
N PRO A 346 9.65 -10.35 -7.33
CA PRO A 346 10.15 -10.69 -8.66
C PRO A 346 11.66 -10.44 -8.75
N ARG A 347 12.37 -11.30 -9.48
CA ARG A 347 13.79 -11.13 -9.81
C ARG A 347 14.08 -11.62 -11.21
N PHE A 348 14.99 -10.94 -11.87
CA PHE A 348 15.60 -11.39 -13.12
C PHE A 348 17.04 -11.82 -12.86
N GLU A 349 17.44 -12.93 -13.45
CA GLU A 349 18.78 -13.51 -13.34
C GLU A 349 19.19 -14.03 -14.72
N ASN A 350 20.48 -13.99 -15.07
CA ASN A 350 20.96 -14.60 -16.31
C ASN A 350 21.75 -15.86 -15.97
N LEU A 351 21.51 -16.94 -16.74
CA LEU A 351 22.39 -18.10 -16.77
C LEU A 351 23.76 -17.72 -17.34
N ALA A 352 24.75 -18.62 -17.21
CA ALA A 352 26.12 -18.33 -17.62
C ALA A 352 26.24 -18.11 -19.14
N ASP A 353 25.32 -18.69 -19.92
CA ASP A 353 25.21 -18.51 -21.37
C ASP A 353 24.39 -17.26 -21.76
N GLY A 354 23.91 -16.49 -20.78
CA GLY A 354 23.10 -15.28 -20.94
C GLY A 354 21.59 -15.51 -20.99
N GLN A 355 21.09 -16.75 -20.95
CA GLN A 355 19.65 -17.02 -20.99
C GLN A 355 18.94 -16.45 -19.75
N LEU A 356 17.78 -15.82 -19.96
CA LEU A 356 17.09 -15.08 -18.90
C LEU A 356 16.18 -15.99 -18.06
N ILE A 357 16.34 -15.89 -16.74
CA ILE A 357 15.52 -16.51 -15.70
C ILE A 357 14.69 -15.43 -15.02
N PHE A 358 13.44 -15.77 -14.69
CA PHE A 358 12.58 -14.99 -13.82
C PHE A 358 12.21 -15.82 -12.60
N SER A 359 12.57 -15.36 -11.42
CA SER A 359 12.20 -15.99 -10.15
C SER A 359 11.23 -15.13 -9.36
N TYR A 360 10.30 -15.75 -8.67
CA TYR A 360 9.38 -15.07 -7.76
C TYR A 360 8.90 -15.98 -6.64
N ARG A 361 8.39 -15.38 -5.56
CA ARG A 361 7.67 -16.08 -4.51
C ARG A 361 6.18 -16.06 -4.83
N GLN A 362 5.59 -17.24 -4.95
CA GLN A 362 4.16 -17.39 -5.06
C GLN A 362 3.54 -17.44 -3.65
N GLY A 363 2.66 -16.50 -3.33
CA GLY A 363 1.79 -16.49 -2.16
C GLY A 363 0.38 -16.92 -2.56
N ARG A 364 -0.16 -17.95 -1.89
CA ARG A 364 -1.50 -18.53 -2.13
C ARG A 364 -1.75 -18.95 -3.59
N GLY A 365 -1.19 -20.10 -3.99
CA GLY A 365 -1.65 -20.88 -5.15
C GLY A 365 -1.83 -22.36 -4.81
N TYR A 366 -2.50 -23.09 -5.73
CA TYR A 366 -2.95 -24.52 -5.86
C TYR A 366 -2.93 -25.50 -4.66
N ALA A 367 -2.19 -25.24 -3.58
CA ALA A 367 -2.12 -26.05 -2.36
C ALA A 367 -1.94 -25.20 -1.07
N GLY A 368 -2.05 -23.87 -1.11
CA GLY A 368 -1.84 -23.01 0.07
C GLY A 368 -0.37 -22.90 0.52
N LYS A 369 0.57 -23.23 -0.36
CA LYS A 369 2.02 -23.22 -0.06
C LYS A 369 2.68 -21.94 -0.58
N TYR A 370 3.69 -21.45 0.15
CA TYR A 370 4.57 -20.37 -0.30
C TYR A 370 5.77 -20.98 -1.01
N GLU A 371 5.88 -20.77 -2.31
CA GLU A 371 6.85 -21.50 -3.13
C GLU A 371 7.69 -20.54 -3.98
N THR A 372 8.98 -20.85 -4.12
CA THR A 372 9.85 -20.14 -5.06
C THR A 372 9.69 -20.77 -6.43
N VAL A 373 9.27 -19.97 -7.39
CA VAL A 373 9.05 -20.35 -8.78
C VAL A 373 10.19 -19.81 -9.63
N PHE A 374 10.68 -20.63 -10.57
CA PHE A 374 11.65 -20.23 -11.59
C PHE A 374 11.04 -20.48 -12.97
N ASN A 375 11.05 -19.44 -13.80
CA ASN A 375 10.70 -19.49 -15.21
C ASN A 375 11.95 -19.19 -16.05
N ILE A 376 12.03 -19.77 -17.24
CA ILE A 376 13.11 -19.55 -18.21
C ILE A 376 12.53 -18.95 -19.49
N PHE A 377 13.23 -17.97 -20.05
CA PHE A 377 12.81 -17.29 -21.27
C PHE A 377 13.30 -18.05 -22.51
N ASP A 378 12.38 -18.29 -23.43
CA ASP A 378 12.64 -18.96 -24.72
C ASP A 378 12.70 -17.90 -25.83
N GLU A 379 13.90 -17.47 -26.20
CA GLU A 379 14.08 -16.37 -27.13
C GLU A 379 13.50 -16.61 -28.53
N PRO A 380 13.59 -17.79 -29.16
CA PRO A 380 13.01 -18.04 -30.48
C PRO A 380 11.49 -17.84 -30.53
N THR A 381 10.78 -18.22 -29.46
CA THR A 381 9.32 -18.10 -29.39
C THR A 381 8.86 -16.83 -28.68
N LYS A 382 9.76 -16.12 -28.00
CA LYS A 382 9.47 -14.97 -27.12
C LYS A 382 8.45 -15.33 -26.03
N THR A 383 8.52 -16.54 -25.49
CA THR A 383 7.63 -17.01 -24.42
C THR A 383 8.42 -17.43 -23.18
N TRP A 384 7.73 -17.61 -22.06
CA TRP A 384 8.32 -18.15 -20.84
C TRP A 384 7.90 -19.60 -20.64
N LYS A 385 8.82 -20.42 -20.12
CA LYS A 385 8.56 -21.81 -19.73
C LYS A 385 8.84 -21.98 -18.24
N ARG A 386 8.09 -22.86 -17.57
CA ARG A 386 8.40 -23.26 -16.21
C ARG A 386 9.72 -24.03 -16.20
N LEU A 387 10.67 -23.61 -15.38
CA LEU A 387 11.99 -24.26 -15.29
C LEU A 387 11.92 -25.51 -14.41
N LEU A 388 11.36 -25.38 -13.20
CA LEU A 388 11.23 -26.48 -12.25
C LEU A 388 9.87 -27.17 -12.37
N HIS A 389 9.87 -28.49 -12.56
CA HIS A 389 8.66 -29.31 -12.62
C HIS A 389 7.98 -29.50 -11.24
N ALA A 390 8.70 -29.22 -10.16
CA ALA A 390 8.22 -29.23 -8.78
C ALA A 390 8.68 -27.95 -8.05
N PRO A 391 8.03 -27.55 -6.94
CA PRO A 391 8.47 -26.42 -6.14
C PRO A 391 9.89 -26.64 -5.60
N LEU A 392 10.69 -25.57 -5.48
CA LEU A 392 12.03 -25.69 -4.92
C LEU A 392 12.00 -26.10 -3.43
N PHE A 393 11.03 -25.60 -2.67
CA PHE A 393 10.88 -25.83 -1.24
C PHE A 393 9.49 -26.37 -0.91
N ASP A 394 9.39 -27.27 0.08
CA ASP A 394 8.13 -27.65 0.72
C ASP A 394 8.27 -27.49 2.23
N GLY A 395 7.50 -26.55 2.78
CA GLY A 395 7.45 -26.29 4.21
C GLY A 395 6.51 -27.21 4.98
N GLU A 396 5.87 -28.18 4.32
CA GLU A 396 5.05 -29.23 4.93
C GLU A 396 3.89 -28.68 5.78
N GLY A 397 3.43 -27.46 5.47
CA GLY A 397 2.42 -26.73 6.26
C GLY A 397 2.91 -26.17 7.60
N ALA A 398 4.09 -26.56 8.06
CA ALA A 398 4.66 -26.15 9.35
C ALA A 398 5.58 -24.93 9.25
N ARG A 399 6.10 -24.61 8.07
CA ARG A 399 7.10 -23.55 7.88
C ARG A 399 7.10 -22.94 6.48
N ARG A 400 7.88 -21.87 6.30
CA ARG A 400 8.03 -21.13 5.03
C ARG A 400 9.52 -20.87 4.77
N ALA A 401 9.97 -21.03 3.53
CA ALA A 401 11.35 -20.71 3.15
C ALA A 401 11.49 -19.22 2.75
N TYR A 402 12.63 -18.63 3.07
CA TYR A 402 13.03 -17.28 2.67
C TYR A 402 14.43 -17.34 2.03
N PRO A 403 14.51 -17.63 0.73
CA PRO A 403 15.79 -17.80 0.03
C PRO A 403 16.49 -16.49 -0.33
N ILE A 404 17.82 -16.55 -0.44
CA ILE A 404 18.72 -15.51 -0.95
C ILE A 404 19.61 -16.09 -2.05
N GLY A 405 19.85 -15.29 -3.08
CA GLY A 405 20.45 -15.75 -4.33
C GLY A 405 19.41 -16.41 -5.25
N PRO A 406 19.85 -17.21 -6.23
CA PRO A 406 21.20 -17.77 -6.35
C PRO A 406 22.29 -16.76 -6.75
N VAL A 407 23.53 -17.01 -6.34
CA VAL A 407 24.72 -16.20 -6.69
C VAL A 407 25.72 -17.08 -7.43
N LEU A 408 26.17 -16.66 -8.61
CA LEU A 408 27.21 -17.39 -9.35
C LEU A 408 28.55 -17.31 -8.60
N GLY A 409 29.11 -18.45 -8.26
CA GLY A 409 30.41 -18.60 -7.61
C GLY A 409 31.56 -18.80 -8.60
N PRO A 410 32.81 -18.68 -8.13
CA PRO A 410 34.01 -18.92 -8.94
C PRO A 410 34.18 -20.39 -9.36
N ASP A 411 33.41 -21.31 -8.77
CA ASP A 411 33.37 -22.73 -9.15
C ASP A 411 32.41 -23.00 -10.33
N GLY A 412 31.78 -21.96 -10.90
CA GLY A 412 30.83 -22.06 -11.98
C GLY A 412 29.42 -22.50 -11.56
N ASN A 413 29.14 -22.63 -10.27
CA ASN A 413 27.81 -22.98 -9.76
C ASN A 413 27.07 -21.76 -9.21
N TYR A 414 25.75 -21.83 -9.24
CA TYR A 414 24.85 -20.91 -8.57
C TYR A 414 24.58 -21.39 -7.14
N HIS A 415 24.91 -20.55 -6.16
CA HIS A 415 24.80 -20.85 -4.74
C HIS A 415 23.56 -20.20 -4.15
N LEU A 416 22.72 -20.99 -3.47
CA LEU A 416 21.48 -20.53 -2.86
C LEU A 416 21.48 -20.85 -1.36
N THR A 417 21.13 -19.87 -0.55
CA THR A 417 20.87 -20.04 0.88
C THR A 417 19.41 -19.71 1.20
N TRP A 418 18.92 -20.17 2.33
CA TRP A 418 17.60 -19.77 2.84
C TRP A 418 17.52 -19.93 4.35
N VAL A 419 16.52 -19.27 4.93
CA VAL A 419 16.09 -19.53 6.30
C VAL A 419 14.66 -20.06 6.30
N TRP A 420 14.34 -20.93 7.25
CA TRP A 420 12.97 -21.36 7.49
C TRP A 420 12.30 -20.42 8.50
N ARG A 421 10.98 -20.31 8.44
CA ARG A 421 10.17 -19.60 9.44
C ARG A 421 8.98 -20.45 9.86
N SER A 422 8.77 -20.62 11.16
CA SER A 422 7.67 -21.42 11.69
C SER A 422 6.29 -20.79 11.47
N ALA A 423 5.29 -21.65 11.23
CA ALA A 423 3.86 -21.34 11.22
C ALA A 423 3.21 -21.79 12.56
N PRO A 424 2.01 -21.31 12.96
CA PRO A 424 1.09 -20.41 12.26
C PRO A 424 1.37 -18.91 12.44
N PHE A 425 2.17 -18.53 13.45
CA PHE A 425 2.35 -17.14 13.86
C PHE A 425 3.09 -16.28 12.82
N ASN A 426 3.89 -16.90 11.92
CA ASN A 426 4.63 -16.23 10.84
C ASN A 426 5.47 -15.02 11.28
N GLU A 427 5.98 -15.06 12.51
CA GLU A 427 6.74 -13.99 13.13
C GLU A 427 8.21 -14.04 12.70
N ALA A 428 8.85 -12.91 12.40
CA ALA A 428 10.25 -12.88 12.00
C ALA A 428 11.20 -13.50 13.05
N ALA A 429 10.86 -13.39 14.34
CA ALA A 429 11.61 -14.01 15.44
C ALA A 429 11.62 -15.54 15.37
N THR A 430 10.69 -16.18 14.66
CA THR A 430 10.63 -17.64 14.46
C THR A 430 11.40 -18.11 13.24
N ASN A 431 12.21 -17.23 12.64
CA ASN A 431 13.17 -17.67 11.64
C ASN A 431 14.19 -18.61 12.32
N ASN A 432 14.46 -19.73 11.67
CA ASN A 432 15.27 -20.84 12.16
C ASN A 432 16.01 -21.49 10.99
N ASN A 433 16.94 -22.39 11.31
CA ASN A 433 17.65 -23.28 10.36
C ASN A 433 18.15 -22.58 9.08
N LEU A 434 19.45 -22.28 9.02
CA LEU A 434 20.08 -21.80 7.80
C LEU A 434 20.36 -22.99 6.86
N GLY A 435 19.88 -22.92 5.62
CA GLY A 435 20.07 -23.94 4.59
C GLY A 435 20.95 -23.47 3.43
N TYR A 436 21.51 -24.44 2.69
CA TYR A 436 22.34 -24.21 1.50
C TYR A 436 22.21 -25.33 0.46
N VAL A 437 22.17 -24.94 -0.82
CA VAL A 437 22.36 -25.81 -1.99
C VAL A 437 23.10 -25.05 -3.10
N ARG A 438 23.64 -25.77 -4.08
CA ARG A 438 24.15 -25.17 -5.33
C ARG A 438 23.68 -25.91 -6.57
N SER A 439 23.69 -25.24 -7.72
CA SER A 439 23.33 -25.83 -9.01
C SER A 439 24.13 -25.20 -10.15
N ALA A 440 24.52 -25.99 -11.15
CA ALA A 440 25.15 -25.46 -12.36
C ALA A 440 24.13 -24.83 -13.34
N ASN A 441 22.86 -25.26 -13.27
CA ASN A 441 21.86 -25.01 -14.31
C ASN A 441 20.45 -24.71 -13.77
N PHE A 442 20.32 -24.50 -12.45
CA PHE A 442 19.05 -24.30 -11.72
C PHE A 442 18.09 -25.50 -11.72
N LEU A 443 18.42 -26.60 -12.40
CA LEU A 443 17.62 -27.84 -12.48
C LEU A 443 18.14 -28.88 -11.49
N ASP A 444 19.44 -29.13 -11.55
CA ASP A 444 20.12 -30.16 -10.77
C ASP A 444 20.76 -29.51 -9.55
N TRP A 445 20.14 -29.71 -8.39
CA TRP A 445 20.61 -29.16 -7.12
C TRP A 445 21.46 -30.18 -6.37
N THR A 446 22.54 -29.70 -5.76
CA THR A 446 23.47 -30.51 -4.97
C THR A 446 23.80 -29.84 -3.65
N THR A 447 24.21 -30.64 -2.67
CA THR A 447 24.91 -30.15 -1.49
C THR A 447 26.29 -29.60 -1.88
N ILE A 448 26.98 -28.93 -0.96
CA ILE A 448 28.36 -28.46 -1.19
C ILE A 448 29.33 -29.61 -1.53
N ASP A 449 29.08 -30.83 -1.05
CA ASP A 449 29.92 -32.00 -1.36
C ASP A 449 29.52 -32.70 -2.67
N GLY A 450 28.57 -32.14 -3.42
CA GLY A 450 28.11 -32.68 -4.70
C GLY A 450 27.09 -33.82 -4.59
N THR A 451 26.53 -34.07 -3.40
CA THR A 451 25.42 -35.03 -3.25
C THR A 451 24.16 -34.46 -3.92
N PRO A 452 23.49 -35.20 -4.84
CA PRO A 452 22.24 -34.76 -5.44
C PRO A 452 21.14 -34.53 -4.40
N VAL A 453 20.36 -33.46 -4.60
CA VAL A 453 19.24 -33.07 -3.74
C VAL A 453 17.93 -33.25 -4.51
N SER A 454 17.04 -34.09 -3.99
CA SER A 454 15.69 -34.25 -4.54
C SER A 454 14.80 -33.06 -4.18
N LEU A 455 13.99 -32.60 -5.14
CA LEU A 455 12.99 -31.57 -4.93
C LEU A 455 11.62 -32.19 -4.59
N PRO A 456 10.79 -31.53 -3.78
CA PRO A 456 11.05 -30.27 -3.09
C PRO A 456 12.00 -30.42 -1.89
N ILE A 457 12.78 -29.38 -1.58
CA ILE A 457 13.64 -29.33 -0.40
C ILE A 457 12.77 -29.11 0.85
N THR A 458 12.87 -30.01 1.82
CA THR A 458 12.24 -29.92 3.15
C THR A 458 13.31 -29.73 4.23
N LEU A 459 12.88 -29.56 5.49
CA LEU A 459 13.83 -29.52 6.61
C LEU A 459 14.54 -30.87 6.83
N SER A 460 13.91 -31.98 6.45
CA SER A 460 14.47 -33.32 6.59
C SER A 460 15.35 -33.76 5.42
N THR A 461 15.48 -32.94 4.36
CA THR A 461 16.35 -33.24 3.23
C THR A 461 17.80 -33.40 3.72
N PRO A 462 18.46 -34.54 3.50
CA PRO A 462 19.82 -34.77 4.03
C PRO A 462 20.85 -33.77 3.50
N GLY A 463 21.72 -33.27 4.38
CA GLY A 463 22.91 -32.51 4.01
C GLY A 463 22.69 -31.04 3.61
N VAL A 464 21.46 -30.53 3.67
CA VAL A 464 21.15 -29.15 3.25
C VAL A 464 21.21 -28.12 4.38
N VAL A 465 21.16 -28.54 5.65
CA VAL A 465 21.21 -27.65 6.81
C VAL A 465 22.67 -27.24 7.08
N VAL A 466 22.93 -25.94 7.05
CA VAL A 466 24.22 -25.31 7.37
C VAL A 466 24.36 -25.13 8.88
N ASP A 467 23.34 -24.52 9.50
CA ASP A 467 23.33 -24.25 10.94
C ASP A 467 21.89 -24.45 11.47
N PRO A 468 21.66 -25.39 12.40
CA PRO A 468 20.34 -25.69 12.94
C PRO A 468 19.93 -24.69 14.03
N VAL A 469 19.88 -23.40 13.69
CA VAL A 469 19.47 -22.33 14.61
C VAL A 469 18.01 -22.56 15.02
N PRO A 470 17.67 -22.58 16.32
CA PRO A 470 16.29 -22.77 16.76
C PRO A 470 15.43 -21.52 16.52
N ASP A 471 14.11 -21.68 16.65
CA ASP A 471 13.19 -20.54 16.76
C ASP A 471 13.67 -19.56 17.83
N ARG A 472 13.56 -18.26 17.55
CA ARG A 472 14.02 -17.19 18.44
C ARG A 472 15.51 -17.27 18.76
N GLY A 473 16.28 -17.96 17.91
CA GLY A 473 17.74 -18.05 17.96
C GLY A 473 18.46 -16.86 17.32
N GLY A 474 17.76 -15.78 16.94
CA GLY A 474 18.37 -14.54 16.47
C GLY A 474 18.73 -14.50 14.98
N LEU A 475 18.20 -15.42 14.17
CA LEU A 475 18.36 -15.45 12.71
C LEU A 475 17.26 -14.60 12.04
N ILE A 476 17.60 -13.73 11.09
CA ILE A 476 16.61 -12.96 10.30
C ILE A 476 16.58 -13.45 8.86
N ASN A 477 15.44 -13.40 8.18
CA ASN A 477 15.40 -13.53 6.72
C ASN A 477 16.11 -12.35 6.06
N GLY A 478 16.69 -12.54 4.87
CA GLY A 478 17.60 -11.54 4.30
C GLY A 478 19.02 -11.60 4.90
N THR A 479 19.40 -12.73 5.49
CA THR A 479 20.75 -13.07 5.94
C THR A 479 21.25 -14.37 5.28
N GLY A 480 22.52 -14.76 5.47
CA GLY A 480 23.09 -15.96 4.87
C GLY A 480 23.75 -15.65 3.53
N PHE A 481 24.49 -14.54 3.46
CA PHE A 481 25.09 -14.10 2.22
C PHE A 481 26.28 -14.98 1.84
N VAL A 482 26.29 -15.43 0.59
CA VAL A 482 27.37 -16.25 0.01
C VAL A 482 28.52 -15.35 -0.44
N GLY A 483 29.73 -15.73 -0.05
CA GLY A 483 30.97 -15.14 -0.55
C GLY A 483 32.12 -16.16 -0.57
N PHE A 484 33.29 -15.72 -1.04
CA PHE A 484 34.44 -16.58 -1.29
C PHE A 484 35.74 -15.89 -0.87
N ASP A 485 36.69 -16.68 -0.37
CA ASP A 485 38.06 -16.21 -0.09
C ASP A 485 39.01 -16.43 -1.28
N ALA A 486 40.30 -16.12 -1.08
CA ALA A 486 41.36 -16.24 -2.10
C ALA A 486 41.55 -17.65 -2.66
N ASN A 487 41.12 -18.67 -1.92
CA ASN A 487 41.21 -20.07 -2.33
C ASN A 487 39.89 -20.60 -2.87
N ASN A 488 38.95 -19.69 -3.20
CA ASN A 488 37.57 -20.02 -3.60
C ASN A 488 36.81 -20.84 -2.55
N ARG A 489 37.20 -20.77 -1.28
CA ARG A 489 36.46 -21.44 -0.20
C ARG A 489 35.16 -20.68 0.05
N LEU A 490 34.04 -21.41 0.06
CA LEU A 490 32.72 -20.87 0.37
C LEU A 490 32.64 -20.37 1.81
N LEU A 491 32.19 -19.12 1.96
CA LEU A 491 31.89 -18.48 3.24
C LEU A 491 30.41 -18.03 3.23
N ILE A 492 29.65 -18.41 4.25
CA ILE A 492 28.26 -17.93 4.42
C ILE A 492 28.19 -17.04 5.66
N THR A 493 27.92 -15.75 5.47
CA THR A 493 27.81 -14.78 6.57
C THR A 493 26.36 -14.56 7.00
N TYR A 494 26.13 -14.61 8.31
CA TYR A 494 24.81 -14.39 8.91
C TYR A 494 24.95 -13.93 10.35
N HIS A 495 23.84 -13.69 11.05
CA HIS A 495 23.85 -13.52 12.51
C HIS A 495 22.89 -14.46 13.21
N LYS A 496 23.21 -14.75 14.46
CA LYS A 496 22.35 -15.45 15.42
C LYS A 496 22.71 -15.00 16.84
N TYR A 497 21.95 -15.47 17.83
CA TYR A 497 22.31 -15.29 19.23
C TYR A 497 23.43 -16.25 19.63
N ASP A 498 24.37 -15.76 20.44
CA ASP A 498 25.33 -16.59 21.15
C ASP A 498 24.72 -17.22 22.42
N ALA A 499 25.55 -17.91 23.20
CA ALA A 499 25.13 -18.56 24.45
C ALA A 499 24.59 -17.59 25.52
N ASN A 500 24.94 -16.30 25.43
CA ASN A 500 24.45 -15.25 26.34
C ASN A 500 23.21 -14.55 25.79
N GLY A 501 22.72 -14.96 24.61
CA GLY A 501 21.58 -14.33 23.96
C GLY A 501 21.92 -13.02 23.24
N LEU A 502 23.20 -12.73 22.99
CA LEU A 502 23.64 -11.52 22.28
C LEU A 502 23.77 -11.79 20.78
N THR A 503 23.44 -10.82 19.95
CA THR A 503 23.54 -10.96 18.48
C THR A 503 25.01 -10.93 18.07
N GLN A 504 25.44 -11.98 17.38
CA GLN A 504 26.79 -12.07 16.82
C GLN A 504 26.73 -12.37 15.33
N MET A 505 27.73 -11.88 14.60
CA MET A 505 28.02 -12.35 13.26
C MET A 505 28.66 -13.75 13.33
N PHE A 506 28.19 -14.64 12.47
CA PHE A 506 28.76 -15.96 12.25
C PHE A 506 29.17 -16.13 10.79
N ILE A 507 30.22 -16.93 10.57
CA ILE A 507 30.68 -17.34 9.25
C ILE A 507 30.67 -18.87 9.21
N ALA A 508 29.86 -19.44 8.33
CA ALA A 508 29.83 -20.87 8.10
C ALA A 508 30.74 -21.27 6.93
N THR A 509 31.52 -22.33 7.13
CA THR A 509 32.40 -22.96 6.15
C THR A 509 32.22 -24.47 6.13
N ARG A 510 32.57 -25.12 5.02
CA ARG A 510 32.61 -26.58 4.91
C ARG A 510 34.04 -27.06 5.19
N GLU A 511 34.23 -27.83 6.26
CA GLU A 511 35.54 -28.38 6.68
C GLU A 511 35.39 -29.88 7.00
N ASN A 512 36.25 -30.74 6.43
CA ASN A 512 36.28 -32.19 6.70
C ASN A 512 34.90 -32.90 6.60
N GLY A 513 34.06 -32.51 5.65
CA GLY A 513 32.71 -33.09 5.50
C GLY A 513 31.73 -32.69 6.61
N ALA A 514 32.00 -31.61 7.36
CA ALA A 514 31.09 -31.00 8.33
C ALA A 514 30.95 -29.48 8.10
N TRP A 515 29.78 -28.92 8.42
CA TRP A 515 29.62 -27.47 8.49
C TRP A 515 30.21 -26.97 9.81
N LYS A 516 31.05 -25.94 9.74
CA LYS A 516 31.62 -25.27 10.90
C LYS A 516 31.13 -23.82 10.92
N HIS A 517 30.47 -23.44 12.01
CA HIS A 517 29.92 -22.09 12.20
C HIS A 517 30.78 -21.30 13.20
N THR A 518 31.63 -20.44 12.69
CA THR A 518 32.55 -19.65 13.52
C THR A 518 31.88 -18.34 13.93
N GLN A 519 31.74 -18.11 15.24
CA GLN A 519 31.33 -16.80 15.76
C GLN A 519 32.45 -15.79 15.45
N ALA A 520 32.21 -14.85 14.55
CA ALA A 520 33.21 -13.89 14.11
C ALA A 520 33.41 -12.74 15.10
N THR A 521 32.39 -12.45 15.92
CA THR A 521 32.32 -11.24 16.76
C THR A 521 32.10 -11.55 18.24
N GLN A 522 32.30 -10.53 19.09
CA GLN A 522 31.99 -10.52 20.53
C GLN A 522 31.26 -9.22 20.87
N TRP A 523 30.18 -8.94 20.14
CA TRP A 523 29.38 -7.75 20.34
C TRP A 523 28.58 -7.84 21.63
N ASP A 524 28.67 -6.79 22.45
CA ASP A 524 27.75 -6.58 23.56
C ASP A 524 26.49 -5.88 23.04
N TYR A 525 25.68 -6.58 22.24
CA TYR A 525 24.43 -6.04 21.70
C TYR A 525 23.47 -7.15 21.32
N ARG A 526 22.18 -6.95 21.58
CA ARG A 526 21.12 -7.86 21.17
C ARG A 526 20.13 -7.13 20.27
N TRP A 527 20.03 -7.58 19.02
CA TRP A 527 18.96 -7.18 18.13
C TRP A 527 17.74 -8.08 18.33
N ASP A 528 16.64 -7.47 18.73
CA ASP A 528 15.43 -8.14 19.19
C ASP A 528 14.25 -7.80 18.26
N PHE A 529 14.09 -8.57 17.18
CA PHE A 529 13.08 -8.34 16.15
C PHE A 529 11.83 -9.22 16.32
N HIS A 530 10.65 -8.63 16.14
CA HIS A 530 9.33 -9.27 16.27
C HIS A 530 8.29 -8.56 15.39
N GLY A 531 7.11 -9.17 15.22
CA GLY A 531 5.98 -8.59 14.48
C GLY A 531 5.88 -8.99 13.01
N ASP A 532 4.90 -8.38 12.33
CA ASP A 532 4.55 -8.55 10.93
C ASP A 532 4.95 -7.33 10.07
N GLY A 533 4.84 -7.49 8.75
CA GLY A 533 5.26 -6.48 7.77
C GLY A 533 6.77 -6.28 7.69
N SER A 534 7.18 -5.14 7.13
CA SER A 534 8.58 -4.76 6.97
C SER A 534 9.28 -4.51 8.31
N ILE A 535 10.25 -5.36 8.69
CA ILE A 535 11.07 -5.21 9.91
C ILE A 535 12.25 -4.24 9.65
N PRO A 536 12.44 -3.19 10.47
CA PRO A 536 13.62 -2.33 10.38
C PRO A 536 14.91 -3.09 10.79
N TYR A 537 15.93 -3.06 9.93
CA TYR A 537 17.21 -3.72 10.20
C TYR A 537 18.10 -2.86 11.09
N GLU A 538 18.45 -3.38 12.27
CA GLU A 538 19.41 -2.72 13.19
C GLU A 538 20.85 -3.06 12.85
N ILE A 539 21.07 -4.32 12.46
CA ILE A 539 22.36 -4.84 12.05
C ILE A 539 22.25 -5.23 10.58
N ASN A 540 23.23 -4.81 9.78
CA ASN A 540 23.41 -5.31 8.42
C ASN A 540 24.81 -5.90 8.29
N ILE A 541 24.89 -7.15 7.84
CA ILE A 541 26.12 -7.89 7.60
C ILE A 541 26.15 -8.22 6.11
N GLY A 542 27.18 -7.79 5.40
CA GLY A 542 27.43 -8.15 4.00
C GLY A 542 28.02 -9.55 3.85
N LYS A 543 28.17 -10.00 2.60
CA LYS A 543 28.95 -11.21 2.29
C LYS A 543 30.41 -11.01 2.70
N ALA A 544 31.08 -12.10 3.10
CA ALA A 544 32.52 -12.11 3.26
C ALA A 544 33.16 -12.24 1.88
N GLU A 545 33.93 -11.25 1.45
CA GLU A 545 34.53 -11.21 0.12
C GLU A 545 35.94 -10.64 0.15
N LEU A 546 36.74 -11.01 -0.84
CA LEU A 546 38.02 -10.38 -1.09
C LEU A 546 37.83 -9.03 -1.75
N ILE A 547 38.48 -8.02 -1.19
CA ILE A 547 38.59 -6.70 -1.80
C ILE A 547 40.05 -6.26 -1.73
N SER A 548 40.65 -6.01 -2.89
CA SER A 548 42.08 -5.70 -3.03
C SER A 548 43.01 -6.66 -2.26
N GLY A 549 42.70 -7.96 -2.31
CA GLY A 549 43.49 -9.00 -1.65
C GLY A 549 43.22 -9.18 -0.16
N HIS A 550 42.37 -8.35 0.44
CA HIS A 550 41.98 -8.46 1.84
C HIS A 550 40.58 -9.08 1.98
N LEU A 551 40.45 -10.13 2.79
CA LEU A 551 39.15 -10.71 3.12
C LEU A 551 38.45 -9.84 4.15
N GLY A 552 37.16 -9.56 3.96
CA GLY A 552 36.37 -8.82 4.92
C GLY A 552 34.88 -8.79 4.60
N ALA A 553 34.10 -8.07 5.41
CA ALA A 553 32.67 -7.87 5.18
C ALA A 553 32.24 -6.46 5.58
N PHE A 554 31.20 -5.94 4.92
CA PHE A 554 30.56 -4.70 5.34
C PHE A 554 29.68 -4.93 6.57
N ILE A 555 29.81 -4.06 7.58
CA ILE A 555 29.05 -4.10 8.83
C ILE A 555 28.41 -2.74 9.07
N LYS A 556 27.10 -2.75 9.34
CA LYS A 556 26.38 -1.65 10.00
C LYS A 556 25.85 -2.19 11.33
N HIS A 557 26.23 -1.57 12.43
CA HIS A 557 25.87 -1.99 13.78
C HIS A 557 25.63 -0.75 14.67
N PRO A 558 24.63 -0.75 15.58
CA PRO A 558 24.28 0.45 16.35
C PRO A 558 25.41 1.01 17.23
N ARG A 559 26.29 0.14 17.73
CA ARG A 559 27.42 0.49 18.60
C ARG A 559 28.78 0.54 17.90
N LEU A 560 28.84 0.32 16.58
CA LEU A 560 30.11 0.33 15.84
C LEU A 560 30.05 1.30 14.66
N PRO A 561 31.18 1.92 14.29
CA PRO A 561 31.26 2.68 13.04
C PRO A 561 30.90 1.79 11.85
N GLY A 562 29.96 2.24 11.01
CA GLY A 562 29.64 1.53 9.77
C GLY A 562 30.86 1.48 8.84
N GLY A 563 31.05 0.36 8.13
CA GLY A 563 32.14 0.22 7.16
C GLY A 563 32.50 -1.22 6.85
N PHE A 564 33.60 -1.39 6.13
CA PHE A 564 34.19 -2.68 5.84
C PHE A 564 35.19 -3.05 6.93
N TYR A 565 35.07 -4.27 7.44
CA TYR A 565 35.92 -4.82 8.48
C TYR A 565 36.66 -6.03 7.93
N LEU A 566 37.94 -6.13 8.27
CA LEU A 566 38.76 -7.27 7.88
C LEU A 566 38.28 -8.55 8.57
N ILE A 567 38.45 -9.68 7.90
CA ILE A 567 38.22 -11.01 8.46
C ILE A 567 39.54 -11.77 8.33
N ASP A 568 40.04 -12.27 9.45
CA ASP A 568 41.21 -13.16 9.44
C ASP A 568 40.86 -14.45 8.67
N PRO A 569 41.57 -14.79 7.58
CA PRO A 569 41.21 -15.90 6.72
C PRO A 569 41.41 -17.28 7.38
N LEU A 570 42.21 -17.38 8.44
CA LEU A 570 42.47 -18.61 9.18
C LEU A 570 41.47 -18.80 10.32
N THR A 571 41.24 -17.75 11.10
CA THR A 571 40.39 -17.82 12.31
C THR A 571 38.94 -17.42 12.06
N LEU A 572 38.65 -16.76 10.93
CA LEU A 572 37.34 -16.18 10.56
C LEU A 572 36.80 -15.19 11.59
N LYS A 573 37.68 -14.61 12.42
CA LYS A 573 37.34 -13.55 13.37
C LYS A 573 37.33 -12.20 12.68
N LEU A 574 36.39 -11.35 13.09
CA LEU A 574 36.32 -9.97 12.64
C LEU A 574 37.48 -9.18 13.26
N GLY A 575 38.28 -8.56 12.40
CA GLY A 575 39.39 -7.69 12.77
C GLY A 575 39.01 -6.22 12.75
N GLU A 576 39.99 -5.38 12.44
CA GLU A 576 39.83 -3.92 12.44
C GLU A 576 39.02 -3.43 11.24
N ARG A 577 38.39 -2.25 11.44
CA ARG A 577 37.73 -1.52 10.36
C ARG A 577 38.79 -0.96 9.42
N VAL A 578 38.64 -1.20 8.12
CA VAL A 578 39.52 -0.59 7.12
C VAL A 578 39.27 0.92 7.09
N PRO A 579 40.30 1.77 7.25
CA PRO A 579 40.17 3.21 7.09
C PRO A 579 39.65 3.55 5.69
N ALA A 580 38.80 4.59 5.59
CA ALA A 580 38.21 4.98 4.31
C ALA A 580 39.25 5.29 3.22
N SER A 581 40.41 5.82 3.62
CA SER A 581 41.56 6.11 2.74
C SER A 581 42.28 4.88 2.20
N GLU A 582 42.13 3.73 2.86
CA GLU A 582 42.71 2.45 2.47
C GLU A 582 41.69 1.52 1.82
N MET A 583 40.40 1.94 1.79
CA MET A 583 39.37 1.20 1.10
C MET A 583 39.64 1.23 -0.40
N PRO A 584 39.46 0.08 -1.08
CA PRO A 584 39.47 0.02 -2.54
C PRO A 584 38.50 1.04 -3.12
N TRP A 585 38.85 1.63 -4.27
CA TRP A 585 38.13 2.80 -4.82
C TRP A 585 36.62 2.57 -4.95
N ASP A 586 36.24 1.32 -5.17
CA ASP A 586 34.87 0.90 -5.40
C ASP A 586 34.10 0.70 -4.08
N TYR A 587 34.79 0.57 -2.94
CA TYR A 587 34.25 0.54 -1.58
C TYR A 587 34.47 1.83 -0.78
N THR A 588 35.20 2.81 -1.33
CA THR A 588 35.37 4.12 -0.70
C THR A 588 34.01 4.72 -0.31
N PRO A 589 33.81 5.17 0.95
CA PRO A 589 32.55 5.73 1.38
C PRO A 589 32.23 6.99 0.58
N LEU A 590 30.96 7.15 0.21
CA LEU A 590 30.49 8.37 -0.44
C LEU A 590 30.55 9.56 0.54
N PRO A 591 30.71 10.81 0.04
CA PRO A 591 30.65 12.01 0.86
C PRO A 591 29.41 12.03 1.76
N ASP A 592 29.56 12.40 3.03
CA ASP A 592 28.45 12.44 4.01
C ASP A 592 27.29 13.33 3.54
N ALA A 593 27.58 14.38 2.77
CA ALA A 593 26.57 15.23 2.15
C ALA A 593 25.56 14.45 1.29
N LEU A 594 25.98 13.37 0.63
CA LEU A 594 25.09 12.52 -0.16
C LEU A 594 24.17 11.63 0.70
N ASN A 595 24.53 11.40 1.96
CA ASN A 595 23.73 10.61 2.90
C ASN A 595 22.71 11.45 3.69
N ARG A 596 22.67 12.76 3.46
CA ARG A 596 21.70 13.68 4.07
C ARG A 596 20.55 13.93 3.09
N PRO A 597 19.28 13.92 3.54
CA PRO A 597 18.16 14.36 2.71
C PRO A 597 18.33 15.83 2.30
N GLN A 598 18.01 16.13 1.05
CA GLN A 598 17.90 17.49 0.51
C GLN A 598 16.53 18.09 0.82
N SER A 599 15.50 17.24 0.96
CA SER A 599 14.17 17.67 1.35
C SER A 599 14.17 18.22 2.78
N PRO A 600 13.62 19.44 3.00
CA PRO A 600 13.43 19.98 4.34
C PRO A 600 12.23 19.32 5.05
N PHE A 601 11.52 18.41 4.38
CA PHE A 601 10.38 17.71 4.96
C PHE A 601 10.83 16.82 6.13
N PRO A 602 10.16 16.88 7.31
CA PRO A 602 10.57 16.11 8.48
C PRO A 602 10.65 14.59 8.22
N ALA A 603 11.60 13.93 8.88
CA ALA A 603 11.78 12.47 8.86
C ALA A 603 12.16 11.82 7.52
N MET A 604 12.48 12.59 6.48
CA MET A 604 13.00 12.06 5.22
C MET A 604 14.30 11.26 5.43
N GLN A 605 14.48 10.19 4.66
CA GLN A 605 15.69 9.36 4.64
C GLN A 605 16.20 9.16 3.23
N VAL A 606 17.52 8.99 3.09
CA VAL A 606 18.18 8.66 1.82
C VAL A 606 18.18 7.14 1.63
N ASN A 607 17.78 6.70 0.45
CA ASN A 607 17.86 5.33 -0.01
C ASN A 607 18.87 5.21 -1.16
N TRP A 608 19.46 4.02 -1.27
CA TRP A 608 20.48 3.71 -2.26
C TRP A 608 20.20 2.37 -2.94
N SER A 609 20.55 2.27 -4.22
CA SER A 609 20.66 1.01 -4.96
C SER A 609 21.97 0.99 -5.72
N GLN A 610 22.64 -0.16 -5.76
CA GLN A 610 23.80 -0.36 -6.62
C GLN A 610 23.35 -0.63 -8.05
N ASP A 611 24.21 -0.34 -9.01
CA ASP A 611 24.00 -0.77 -10.38
C ASP A 611 23.93 -2.31 -10.42
N ALA A 612 22.79 -2.84 -10.88
CA ALA A 612 22.56 -4.27 -11.00
C ALA A 612 23.19 -4.85 -12.29
N GLY A 613 23.70 -4.00 -13.18
CA GLY A 613 24.45 -4.42 -14.36
C GLY A 613 25.85 -4.89 -13.98
N ASN A 614 26.43 -5.77 -14.81
CA ASN A 614 27.83 -6.14 -14.66
C ASN A 614 28.69 -4.88 -14.82
N ILE A 615 29.42 -4.52 -13.76
CA ILE A 615 30.47 -3.50 -13.81
C ILE A 615 31.38 -3.87 -14.97
N ASN A 616 31.51 -3.02 -15.98
CA ASN A 616 32.58 -3.18 -16.96
C ASN A 616 33.89 -2.98 -16.19
N PRO A 617 34.72 -4.02 -15.98
CA PRO A 617 35.96 -3.90 -15.22
C PRO A 617 36.91 -2.87 -15.85
N ASP A 618 36.75 -2.60 -17.14
CA ASP A 618 37.64 -1.75 -17.93
C ASP A 618 37.36 -0.25 -17.78
N THR A 619 36.23 0.16 -17.18
CA THR A 619 35.84 1.58 -17.14
C THR A 619 36.23 2.33 -15.87
N ASN A 620 36.68 1.67 -14.79
CA ASN A 620 36.97 2.32 -13.48
C ASN A 620 35.85 3.26 -12.99
N ILE A 621 34.60 3.00 -13.38
CA ILE A 621 33.43 3.82 -13.04
C ILE A 621 32.41 2.94 -12.32
N ARG A 622 31.80 3.48 -11.26
CA ARG A 622 30.69 2.84 -10.54
C ARG A 622 29.48 3.77 -10.51
N TYR A 623 28.35 3.26 -10.95
CA TYR A 623 27.08 3.97 -10.84
C TYR A 623 26.30 3.52 -9.60
N ARG A 624 25.55 4.44 -9.00
CA ARG A 624 24.67 4.20 -7.86
C ARG A 624 23.43 5.07 -8.01
N LEU A 625 22.28 4.54 -7.64
CA LEU A 625 21.02 5.28 -7.61
C LEU A 625 20.76 5.79 -6.19
N ARG A 626 20.37 7.06 -6.06
CA ARG A 626 20.02 7.75 -4.82
C ARG A 626 18.60 8.31 -4.92
N TRP A 627 17.78 8.14 -3.88
CA TRP A 627 16.48 8.82 -3.77
C TRP A 627 16.10 9.04 -2.31
N GLU A 628 15.10 9.88 -2.06
CA GLU A 628 14.65 10.22 -0.71
C GLU A 628 13.21 9.77 -0.50
N THR A 629 12.90 9.21 0.68
CA THR A 629 11.53 8.83 1.04
C THR A 629 11.29 9.05 2.53
N LEU A 630 10.03 9.03 2.96
CA LEU A 630 9.69 8.69 4.33
C LEU A 630 10.14 7.24 4.66
N PRO A 631 10.35 6.90 5.95
CA PRO A 631 10.76 5.56 6.34
C PRO A 631 9.72 4.48 6.01
N ALA A 632 10.05 3.22 6.28
CA ALA A 632 9.06 2.15 6.22
C ALA A 632 8.06 2.31 7.38
N ASN A 633 6.78 2.12 7.10
CA ASN A 633 5.70 2.25 8.08
C ASN A 633 4.78 1.01 8.08
N ARG A 634 5.37 -0.19 8.15
CA ARG A 634 4.64 -1.48 8.18
C ARG A 634 3.52 -1.55 7.13
N ASP A 635 3.84 -1.14 5.91
CA ASP A 635 2.93 -1.18 4.75
C ASP A 635 1.63 -0.35 4.95
N LYS A 636 1.75 0.77 5.68
CA LYS A 636 0.68 1.77 5.88
C LYS A 636 1.14 3.15 5.41
N SER A 637 0.19 3.99 5.01
CA SER A 637 0.45 5.41 4.78
C SER A 637 0.85 6.10 6.08
N TYR A 638 1.64 7.17 5.97
CA TYR A 638 1.83 8.09 7.07
C TYR A 638 0.55 8.91 7.32
N SER A 639 0.27 9.25 8.57
CA SER A 639 -0.79 10.20 8.94
C SER A 639 -0.42 11.66 8.64
N MET A 640 0.87 11.91 8.38
CA MET A 640 1.38 13.19 7.90
C MET A 640 1.02 13.37 6.41
N PRO A 641 0.76 14.60 5.95
CA PRO A 641 0.68 14.92 4.52
C PRO A 641 1.89 14.40 3.75
N SER A 642 1.67 13.89 2.54
CA SER A 642 2.74 13.38 1.70
C SER A 642 3.77 14.50 1.42
N PRO A 643 5.08 14.19 1.46
CA PRO A 643 6.09 15.15 1.00
C PRO A 643 5.76 15.57 -0.44
N PRO A 644 5.97 16.85 -0.78
CA PRO A 644 5.77 17.34 -2.14
C PRO A 644 6.63 16.54 -3.14
N PRO A 645 6.23 16.48 -4.42
CA PRO A 645 7.14 16.05 -5.46
C PRO A 645 8.40 16.94 -5.45
N PRO A 646 9.60 16.37 -5.61
CA PRO A 646 10.81 17.14 -5.90
C PRO A 646 10.58 18.08 -7.09
N TYR A 647 10.40 19.38 -6.86
CA TYR A 647 10.23 20.35 -7.94
C TYR A 647 11.60 20.89 -8.36
N HIS A 648 12.20 20.28 -9.39
CA HIS A 648 13.28 20.91 -10.14
C HIS A 648 12.67 21.85 -11.18
N ALA A 649 13.15 23.09 -11.25
CA ALA A 649 12.82 23.97 -12.37
C ALA A 649 13.19 23.26 -13.68
N PRO A 650 12.36 23.34 -14.74
CA PRO A 650 12.65 22.66 -16.00
C PRO A 650 13.97 23.21 -16.58
N PHE A 651 14.92 22.32 -16.86
CA PHE A 651 16.11 22.64 -17.65
C PHE A 651 15.67 22.90 -19.10
N ASP A 652 15.62 24.17 -19.47
CA ASP A 652 15.14 24.65 -20.77
C ASP A 652 16.29 24.70 -21.79
N HIS A 653 16.64 23.58 -22.43
CA HIS A 653 17.56 23.56 -23.58
C HIS A 653 17.12 22.56 -24.64
N CYS A 654 16.10 22.93 -25.44
CA CYS A 654 15.89 22.31 -26.75
C CYS A 654 15.82 23.39 -27.83
N ALA A 655 16.97 23.75 -28.40
CA ALA A 655 17.04 24.57 -29.59
C ALA A 655 17.83 23.84 -30.69
N LYS A 656 17.15 23.69 -31.83
CA LYS A 656 17.67 23.46 -33.20
C LYS A 656 17.92 22.00 -33.61
N HIS A 657 16.89 21.38 -34.20
CA HIS A 657 17.01 20.76 -35.53
C HIS A 657 15.65 20.81 -36.27
N ARG A 658 15.70 21.12 -37.58
CA ARG A 658 14.55 21.33 -38.48
C ARG A 658 13.73 20.05 -38.68
N PRO A 659 12.40 20.16 -38.90
CA PRO A 659 11.52 19.01 -39.06
C PRO A 659 11.60 18.42 -40.47
N MET A 660 11.64 17.09 -40.57
CA MET A 660 11.16 16.38 -41.76
C MET A 660 9.79 15.77 -41.45
N ASN A 661 8.85 16.08 -42.34
CA ASN A 661 7.45 15.68 -42.32
C ASN A 661 7.24 14.19 -42.01
N THR A 662 6.59 13.91 -40.88
CA THR A 662 5.60 12.83 -40.77
C THR A 662 4.42 13.38 -39.99
N ALA A 663 3.23 13.22 -40.54
CA ALA A 663 2.01 13.89 -40.10
C ALA A 663 1.59 13.46 -38.69
N THR A 664 1.71 14.43 -37.78
CA THR A 664 0.92 14.70 -36.56
C THR A 664 -0.26 13.76 -36.24
N LEU A 665 -0.10 12.99 -35.17
CA LEU A 665 -1.11 12.79 -34.11
C LEU A 665 -0.47 13.09 -32.74
N THR A 666 0.24 14.21 -32.64
CA THR A 666 0.51 14.86 -31.36
C THR A 666 -0.53 15.96 -31.18
N SER A 667 -1.61 15.71 -30.45
CA SER A 667 -2.43 16.82 -29.95
C SER A 667 -1.73 17.40 -28.71
N THR A 668 -1.10 18.56 -28.91
CA THR A 668 -0.81 19.54 -27.87
C THR A 668 -2.05 19.78 -27.02
N VAL A 669 -2.03 19.40 -25.74
CA VAL A 669 -3.04 19.88 -24.77
C VAL A 669 -2.62 21.28 -24.33
N THR A 670 -2.89 22.26 -25.20
CA THR A 670 -2.85 23.69 -24.87
C THR A 670 -4.22 24.36 -25.00
N ALA A 671 -5.29 23.60 -25.27
CA ALA A 671 -6.66 24.11 -25.37
C ALA A 671 -7.42 24.01 -24.03
N SER A 672 -8.17 25.07 -23.69
CA SER A 672 -9.18 25.10 -22.61
C SER A 672 -10.22 24.01 -22.85
N ALA A 673 -10.28 22.97 -22.01
CA ALA A 673 -11.26 21.91 -22.13
C ALA A 673 -12.65 22.36 -21.64
N ARG A 674 -13.69 22.10 -22.45
CA ARG A 674 -15.09 22.40 -22.10
C ARG A 674 -15.71 21.23 -21.35
N VAL A 675 -16.01 21.44 -20.07
CA VAL A 675 -16.63 20.42 -19.21
C VAL A 675 -18.10 20.79 -19.00
N ALA A 676 -19.00 19.88 -19.36
CA ALA A 676 -20.43 20.03 -19.10
C ALA A 676 -20.83 19.17 -17.89
N VAL A 677 -21.50 19.80 -16.92
CA VAL A 677 -22.07 19.13 -15.74
C VAL A 677 -23.57 18.93 -15.99
N ALA A 678 -23.91 17.72 -16.44
CA ALA A 678 -25.27 17.32 -16.81
C ALA A 678 -25.99 16.58 -15.68
N LEU A 679 -25.88 17.12 -14.46
CA LEU A 679 -26.53 16.62 -13.25
C LEU A 679 -27.76 17.46 -12.91
N ALA A 680 -28.84 16.82 -12.45
CA ALA A 680 -29.97 17.53 -11.85
C ALA A 680 -29.59 18.15 -10.50
N GLN A 681 -30.36 19.15 -10.04
CA GLN A 681 -30.08 19.83 -8.76
C GLN A 681 -29.99 18.84 -7.60
N ILE A 682 -30.91 17.88 -7.51
CA ILE A 682 -30.90 16.88 -6.44
C ILE A 682 -29.63 16.02 -6.43
N GLU A 683 -29.09 15.69 -7.61
CA GLU A 683 -27.83 14.93 -7.71
C GLU A 683 -26.63 15.80 -7.36
N ARG A 684 -26.67 17.09 -7.71
CA ARG A 684 -25.65 18.04 -7.29
C ARG A 684 -25.62 18.15 -5.77
N ASP A 685 -26.78 18.28 -5.13
CA ASP A 685 -26.89 18.38 -3.66
C ASP A 685 -26.45 17.07 -2.97
N LEU A 686 -26.63 15.93 -3.64
CA LEU A 686 -26.28 14.62 -3.12
C LEU A 686 -24.77 14.32 -3.24
N PHE A 687 -24.17 14.65 -4.39
CA PHE A 687 -22.78 14.26 -4.71
C PHE A 687 -21.77 15.38 -4.46
N LEU A 688 -22.18 16.64 -4.61
CA LEU A 688 -21.29 17.79 -4.67
C LEU A 688 -21.46 18.71 -3.45
N HIS A 689 -20.36 19.33 -3.03
CA HIS A 689 -20.34 20.41 -2.06
C HIS A 689 -20.23 21.78 -2.75
N PRO A 690 -20.67 22.86 -2.08
CA PRO A 690 -20.44 24.22 -2.55
C PRO A 690 -18.95 24.44 -2.82
N GLY A 691 -18.60 24.81 -4.06
CA GLY A 691 -17.22 25.10 -4.48
C GLY A 691 -16.51 23.98 -5.25
N ASP A 692 -17.07 22.78 -5.36
CA ASP A 692 -16.46 21.68 -6.15
C ASP A 692 -16.33 21.99 -7.65
N PHE A 693 -17.10 22.96 -8.15
CA PHE A 693 -17.09 23.41 -9.53
C PHE A 693 -17.32 24.94 -9.56
N PRO A 694 -16.28 25.77 -9.38
CA PRO A 694 -16.45 27.20 -9.61
C PRO A 694 -16.76 27.44 -11.11
N GLU A 695 -17.50 28.48 -11.47
CA GLU A 695 -17.86 28.78 -12.88
C GLU A 695 -16.63 28.81 -13.82
N ARG A 696 -15.46 29.14 -13.26
CA ARG A 696 -14.13 28.98 -13.87
C ARG A 696 -13.12 28.47 -12.85
N GLU A 697 -12.32 27.48 -13.25
CA GLU A 697 -11.11 27.05 -12.54
C GLU A 697 -9.95 26.98 -13.54
N GLY A 698 -9.00 27.91 -13.46
CA GLY A 698 -7.91 28.02 -14.42
C GLY A 698 -8.42 28.20 -15.87
N ARG A 699 -8.20 27.19 -16.72
CA ARG A 699 -8.63 27.16 -18.14
C ARG A 699 -9.87 26.29 -18.38
N ARG A 700 -10.68 26.01 -17.35
CA ARG A 700 -11.88 25.17 -17.41
C ARG A 700 -13.13 26.06 -17.44
N THR A 701 -14.06 25.76 -18.35
CA THR A 701 -15.40 26.38 -18.33
C THR A 701 -16.42 25.31 -18.02
N PHE A 702 -17.15 25.47 -16.92
CA PHE A 702 -18.18 24.53 -16.49
C PHE A 702 -19.55 25.01 -16.96
N HIS A 703 -20.22 24.18 -17.76
CA HIS A 703 -21.59 24.44 -18.20
C HIS A 703 -22.56 23.59 -17.38
N TYR A 704 -23.33 24.25 -16.52
CA TYR A 704 -24.36 23.59 -15.73
C TYR A 704 -25.66 23.49 -16.50
N ARG A 705 -26.28 22.31 -16.44
CA ARG A 705 -27.64 22.15 -16.94
C ARG A 705 -28.62 22.96 -16.07
N PRO A 706 -29.47 23.83 -16.67
CA PRO A 706 -30.55 24.50 -15.94
C PRO A 706 -31.50 23.46 -15.34
N ALA A 707 -31.95 23.69 -14.11
CA ALA A 707 -32.91 22.81 -13.46
C ALA A 707 -34.33 23.12 -13.99
N ALA A 708 -34.94 22.22 -14.76
CA ALA A 708 -36.38 22.27 -15.02
C ALA A 708 -36.97 20.86 -15.24
N PRO A 709 -38.13 20.54 -14.62
CA PRO A 709 -38.89 19.33 -14.93
C PRO A 709 -39.62 19.47 -16.28
N GLY A 710 -39.49 18.49 -17.16
CA GLY A 710 -40.34 18.36 -18.37
C GLY A 710 -39.71 18.74 -19.73
N GLU A 711 -38.40 18.95 -19.83
CA GLU A 711 -37.74 19.24 -21.12
C GLU A 711 -37.78 18.04 -22.09
N ASN A 712 -38.03 18.32 -23.37
CA ASN A 712 -38.01 17.32 -24.43
C ASN A 712 -36.55 17.02 -24.88
N ILE A 713 -36.34 15.93 -25.63
CA ILE A 713 -34.99 15.52 -26.09
C ILE A 713 -34.32 16.57 -26.99
N SER A 714 -35.10 17.43 -27.66
CA SER A 714 -34.62 18.49 -28.54
C SER A 714 -33.95 19.61 -27.76
N ASP A 715 -34.43 19.94 -26.56
CA ASP A 715 -33.81 20.95 -25.69
C ASP A 715 -32.46 20.47 -25.15
N TRP A 716 -32.38 19.18 -24.79
CA TRP A 716 -31.13 18.51 -24.41
C TRP A 716 -30.10 18.54 -25.53
N GLU A 717 -30.52 18.18 -26.75
CA GLU A 717 -29.65 18.20 -27.92
C GLU A 717 -29.17 19.61 -28.28
N ASN A 718 -30.06 20.61 -28.23
CA ASN A 718 -29.71 22.01 -28.47
C ASN A 718 -28.71 22.53 -27.44
N TRP A 719 -28.85 22.14 -26.17
CA TRP A 719 -27.91 22.53 -25.11
C TRP A 719 -26.52 21.91 -25.32
N LEU A 720 -26.44 20.63 -25.70
CA LEU A 720 -25.18 19.96 -26.03
C LEU A 720 -24.48 20.61 -27.23
N ARG A 721 -25.24 20.99 -28.27
CA ARG A 721 -24.71 21.73 -29.43
C ARG A 721 -24.18 23.10 -29.04
N LYS A 722 -24.92 23.83 -28.21
CA LYS A 722 -24.56 25.18 -27.74
C LYS A 722 -23.32 25.16 -26.85
N THR A 723 -23.22 24.19 -25.93
CA THR A 723 -22.11 24.07 -24.98
C THR A 723 -20.88 23.39 -25.58
N SER A 724 -21.07 22.54 -26.59
CA SER A 724 -20.01 21.88 -27.35
C SER A 724 -18.98 21.19 -26.43
N PRO A 725 -19.40 20.32 -25.49
CA PRO A 725 -18.52 19.81 -24.44
C PRO A 725 -17.57 18.72 -24.95
N GLU A 726 -16.32 18.76 -24.48
CA GLU A 726 -15.33 17.70 -24.70
C GLU A 726 -15.43 16.62 -23.64
N ILE A 727 -15.85 17.01 -22.43
CA ILE A 727 -16.04 16.14 -21.27
C ILE A 727 -17.46 16.35 -20.73
N LEU A 728 -18.16 15.25 -20.48
CA LEU A 728 -19.50 15.27 -19.91
C LEU A 728 -19.53 14.52 -18.58
N LEU A 729 -19.92 15.22 -17.51
CA LEU A 729 -20.22 14.62 -16.21
C LEU A 729 -21.72 14.32 -16.13
N THR A 730 -22.08 13.06 -15.90
CA THR A 730 -23.47 12.58 -15.97
C THR A 730 -23.89 11.81 -14.71
N GLY A 731 -25.19 11.68 -14.47
CA GLY A 731 -25.81 11.03 -13.31
C GLY A 731 -27.02 10.19 -13.70
N TRP A 732 -27.81 9.73 -12.73
CA TRP A 732 -29.03 8.94 -12.93
C TRP A 732 -30.08 9.67 -13.78
N THR A 733 -30.22 10.98 -13.62
CA THR A 733 -31.28 11.75 -14.29
C THR A 733 -30.85 12.34 -15.63
N THR A 734 -29.62 12.07 -16.08
CA THR A 734 -29.14 12.56 -17.38
C THR A 734 -29.93 11.89 -18.53
N PRO A 735 -30.51 12.65 -19.47
CA PRO A 735 -31.22 12.07 -20.61
C PRO A 735 -30.27 11.33 -21.55
N PRO A 736 -30.73 10.27 -22.25
CA PRO A 736 -29.93 9.55 -23.25
C PRO A 736 -29.24 10.50 -24.24
N LEU A 737 -28.00 10.19 -24.62
CA LEU A 737 -27.25 11.02 -25.56
C LEU A 737 -27.92 11.01 -26.94
N PRO A 738 -28.28 12.19 -27.50
CA PRO A 738 -28.98 12.28 -28.78
C PRO A 738 -28.09 11.71 -29.88
N ARG A 739 -28.64 10.74 -30.61
CA ARG A 739 -27.86 10.03 -31.63
C ARG A 739 -27.42 10.94 -32.77
N SER A 740 -28.32 11.83 -33.19
CA SER A 740 -28.12 12.88 -34.19
C SER A 740 -26.91 13.74 -33.88
N TRP A 741 -26.80 14.28 -32.66
CA TRP A 741 -25.64 15.08 -32.27
C TRP A 741 -24.37 14.25 -32.10
N LEU A 742 -24.49 13.08 -31.47
CA LEU A 742 -23.33 12.24 -31.22
C LEU A 742 -22.63 11.88 -32.53
N ASP A 743 -23.35 11.46 -33.57
CA ASP A 743 -22.78 10.98 -34.85
C ASP A 743 -22.18 12.06 -35.76
N GLU A 744 -22.37 13.34 -35.44
CA GLU A 744 -21.82 14.40 -36.25
C GLU A 744 -20.28 14.39 -36.21
N PRO A 745 -19.60 14.52 -37.36
CA PRO A 745 -18.13 14.64 -37.39
C PRO A 745 -17.58 15.81 -36.57
N SER A 746 -18.41 16.84 -36.35
CA SER A 746 -18.10 18.02 -35.55
C SER A 746 -18.29 17.82 -34.03
N CYS A 747 -18.81 16.67 -33.58
CA CYS A 747 -19.05 16.39 -32.16
C CYS A 747 -17.71 16.38 -31.39
N PRO A 748 -17.49 17.29 -30.43
CA PRO A 748 -16.21 17.40 -29.72
C PRO A 748 -16.09 16.44 -28.54
N LEU A 749 -17.15 15.70 -28.20
CA LEU A 749 -17.21 14.86 -27.01
C LEU A 749 -16.20 13.70 -27.11
N ARG A 750 -15.28 13.66 -26.15
CA ARG A 750 -14.22 12.63 -26.06
C ARG A 750 -14.37 11.76 -24.82
N TYR A 751 -14.94 12.31 -23.76
CA TYR A 751 -14.99 11.62 -22.48
C TYR A 751 -16.32 11.83 -21.74
N ILE A 752 -16.90 10.73 -21.26
CA ILE A 752 -18.06 10.72 -20.37
C ILE A 752 -17.63 10.17 -19.02
N CYS A 753 -17.72 10.99 -17.98
CA CYS A 753 -17.55 10.58 -16.60
C CYS A 753 -18.94 10.40 -15.99
N HIS A 754 -19.35 9.16 -15.75
CA HIS A 754 -20.65 8.85 -15.16
C HIS A 754 -20.50 8.70 -13.65
N LEU A 755 -21.22 9.47 -12.85
CA LEU A 755 -21.12 9.42 -11.38
C LEU A 755 -21.70 8.15 -10.78
N THR A 756 -22.50 7.41 -11.56
CA THR A 756 -23.27 6.27 -11.08
C THR A 756 -22.81 4.94 -11.69
N GLY A 757 -23.63 3.90 -11.65
CA GLY A 757 -23.26 2.55 -12.09
C GLY A 757 -23.55 2.29 -13.56
N SER A 758 -24.83 2.07 -13.89
CA SER A 758 -25.27 1.65 -15.23
C SER A 758 -25.18 2.76 -16.25
N VAL A 759 -24.56 2.50 -17.41
CA VAL A 759 -24.35 3.52 -18.46
C VAL A 759 -25.13 3.26 -19.75
N ARG A 760 -25.64 2.04 -19.98
CA ARG A 760 -26.19 1.61 -21.29
C ARG A 760 -27.45 2.37 -21.71
N HIS A 761 -28.26 2.78 -20.74
CA HIS A 761 -29.46 3.58 -20.97
C HIS A 761 -29.12 4.98 -21.49
N LEU A 762 -27.93 5.49 -21.15
CA LEU A 762 -27.49 6.85 -21.42
C LEU A 762 -26.54 6.93 -22.63
N VAL A 763 -25.57 6.03 -22.70
CA VAL A 763 -24.42 6.11 -23.62
C VAL A 763 -24.56 5.07 -24.74
N PRO A 764 -24.77 5.49 -26.00
CA PRO A 764 -24.78 4.55 -27.12
C PRO A 764 -23.42 3.86 -27.30
N LYS A 765 -23.41 2.52 -27.43
CA LYS A 765 -22.19 1.70 -27.61
C LYS A 765 -21.20 2.25 -28.63
N ARG A 766 -21.71 2.76 -29.76
CA ARG A 766 -20.91 3.38 -30.84
C ARG A 766 -20.00 4.53 -30.38
N PHE A 767 -20.31 5.19 -29.26
CA PHE A 767 -19.42 6.18 -28.66
C PHE A 767 -18.09 5.54 -28.24
N LEU A 768 -18.14 4.35 -27.65
CA LEU A 768 -16.95 3.55 -27.32
C LEU A 768 -16.26 3.05 -28.59
N GLU A 769 -17.02 2.57 -29.56
CA GLU A 769 -16.49 1.99 -30.81
C GLU A 769 -15.70 3.01 -31.66
N ARG A 770 -16.05 4.30 -31.58
CA ARG A 770 -15.29 5.39 -32.24
C ARG A 770 -14.15 5.96 -31.39
N GLY A 771 -13.78 5.31 -30.29
CA GLY A 771 -12.69 5.72 -29.41
C GLY A 771 -13.07 6.72 -28.31
N GLY A 772 -14.35 6.95 -28.06
CA GLY A 772 -14.82 7.73 -26.91
C GLY A 772 -14.56 6.98 -25.60
N ILE A 773 -14.21 7.73 -24.56
CA ILE A 773 -13.87 7.17 -23.24
C ILE A 773 -15.09 7.29 -22.33
N VAL A 774 -15.42 6.21 -21.61
CA VAL A 774 -16.47 6.22 -20.59
C VAL A 774 -15.90 5.66 -19.30
N SER A 775 -16.10 6.35 -18.18
CA SER A 775 -15.81 5.82 -16.84
C SER A 775 -17.04 5.91 -15.95
N ASN A 776 -17.06 5.12 -14.88
CA ASN A 776 -18.12 5.17 -13.88
C ASN A 776 -17.58 5.05 -12.44
N TRP A 777 -18.45 4.93 -11.43
CA TRP A 777 -18.02 4.80 -10.02
C TRP A 777 -17.27 3.48 -9.69
N GLY A 778 -17.13 2.56 -10.65
CA GLY A 778 -16.54 1.24 -10.45
C GLY A 778 -17.18 0.44 -9.31
N GLY A 779 -16.33 -0.09 -8.42
CA GLY A 779 -16.73 -0.89 -7.28
C GLY A 779 -17.12 -0.11 -6.02
N ILE A 780 -17.14 1.24 -6.04
CA ILE A 780 -17.37 2.04 -4.83
C ILE A 780 -18.67 1.66 -4.12
N ALA A 781 -19.75 1.46 -4.86
CA ALA A 781 -21.05 1.10 -4.28
C ALA A 781 -21.16 -0.38 -3.86
N ALA A 782 -20.22 -1.25 -4.26
CA ALA A 782 -20.37 -2.70 -4.09
C ALA A 782 -20.48 -3.16 -2.63
N PRO A 783 -19.72 -2.61 -1.66
CA PRO A 783 -19.90 -2.94 -0.24
C PRO A 783 -21.29 -2.57 0.28
N ALA A 784 -21.78 -1.36 0.00
CA ALA A 784 -23.11 -0.92 0.44
C ALA A 784 -24.25 -1.78 -0.15
N VAL A 785 -24.16 -2.15 -1.43
CA VAL A 785 -25.14 -3.06 -2.06
C VAL A 785 -25.09 -4.44 -1.42
N ALA A 786 -23.90 -4.94 -1.07
CA ALA A 786 -23.73 -6.23 -0.41
C ALA A 786 -24.29 -6.22 1.03
N GLU A 787 -24.08 -5.15 1.78
CA GLU A 787 -24.68 -4.94 3.11
C GLU A 787 -26.21 -4.92 3.02
N HIS A 788 -26.75 -4.21 2.04
CA HIS A 788 -28.19 -4.13 1.81
C HIS A 788 -28.78 -5.49 1.40
N ALA A 789 -28.09 -6.25 0.54
CA ALA A 789 -28.49 -7.61 0.18
C ALA A 789 -28.56 -8.51 1.43
N LEU A 790 -27.53 -8.47 2.29
CA LEU A 790 -27.52 -9.23 3.54
C LEU A 790 -28.64 -8.78 4.48
N LEU A 791 -28.90 -7.47 4.60
CA LEU A 791 -30.01 -6.92 5.37
C LEU A 791 -31.34 -7.51 4.90
N LEU A 792 -31.61 -7.47 3.59
CA LEU A 792 -32.81 -8.02 2.97
C LEU A 792 -32.97 -9.53 3.26
N ALA A 793 -31.89 -10.30 3.14
CA ALA A 793 -31.90 -11.73 3.47
C ALA A 793 -32.25 -11.96 4.95
N LEU A 794 -31.63 -11.22 5.86
CA LEU A 794 -31.87 -11.33 7.30
C LEU A 794 -33.30 -10.92 7.66
N MET A 795 -33.82 -9.85 7.08
CA MET A 795 -35.21 -9.42 7.29
C MET A 795 -36.20 -10.52 6.84
N ALA A 796 -35.95 -11.17 5.70
CA ALA A 796 -36.79 -12.26 5.19
C ALA A 796 -36.71 -13.52 6.07
N LEU A 797 -35.50 -13.91 6.48
CA LEU A 797 -35.29 -15.04 7.39
C LEU A 797 -35.97 -14.82 8.74
N ARG A 798 -35.92 -13.59 9.26
CA ARG A 798 -36.50 -13.22 10.55
C ARG A 798 -37.97 -12.81 10.48
N ASN A 799 -38.56 -12.85 9.29
CA ASN A 799 -39.94 -12.44 9.02
C ASN A 799 -40.25 -11.07 9.65
N GLN A 800 -39.37 -10.11 9.40
CA GLN A 800 -39.37 -8.83 10.09
C GLN A 800 -40.69 -8.06 9.88
N ARG A 801 -41.29 -8.18 8.69
CA ARG A 801 -42.54 -7.50 8.34
C ARG A 801 -43.71 -7.86 9.27
N ALA A 802 -43.73 -9.07 9.81
CA ALA A 802 -44.77 -9.52 10.73
C ALA A 802 -44.64 -8.93 12.15
N TRP A 803 -43.47 -8.38 12.52
CA TRP A 803 -43.18 -7.99 13.90
C TRP A 803 -44.15 -6.94 14.43
N THR A 804 -44.37 -5.84 13.68
CA THR A 804 -45.27 -4.76 14.09
C THR A 804 -46.71 -5.24 14.26
N GLN A 805 -47.22 -6.03 13.30
CA GLN A 805 -48.58 -6.59 13.38
C GLN A 805 -48.76 -7.47 14.61
N ILE A 806 -47.74 -8.27 14.95
CA ILE A 806 -47.75 -9.14 16.11
C ILE A 806 -47.68 -8.32 17.40
N ILE A 807 -46.78 -7.33 17.51
CA ILE A 807 -46.64 -6.49 18.70
C ILE A 807 -47.95 -5.75 19.03
N HIS A 808 -48.73 -5.36 18.03
CA HIS A 808 -50.01 -4.66 18.22
C HIS A 808 -51.22 -5.57 18.45
N HIS A 809 -51.05 -6.90 18.49
CA HIS A 809 -52.15 -7.82 18.74
C HIS A 809 -52.59 -7.75 20.23
N PRO A 810 -53.89 -7.54 20.53
CA PRO A 810 -54.37 -7.22 21.89
C PRO A 810 -54.09 -8.30 22.95
N ASP A 811 -53.98 -9.57 22.55
CA ASP A 811 -53.77 -10.71 23.46
C ASP A 811 -52.30 -11.13 23.68
N ILE A 812 -51.31 -10.32 23.28
CA ILE A 812 -49.89 -10.72 23.41
C ILE A 812 -49.36 -10.50 24.83
N THR A 813 -49.06 -11.61 25.52
CA THR A 813 -48.30 -11.65 26.79
C THR A 813 -46.86 -12.13 26.58
N ARG A 814 -46.60 -12.92 25.52
CA ARG A 814 -45.28 -13.33 25.02
C ARG A 814 -45.44 -13.82 23.57
N PRO A 815 -44.73 -13.29 22.56
CA PRO A 815 -44.86 -13.76 21.18
C PRO A 815 -44.37 -15.21 21.08
N PRO A 816 -45.19 -16.15 20.57
CA PRO A 816 -44.77 -17.54 20.40
C PRO A 816 -43.70 -17.60 19.30
N SER A 817 -42.48 -18.03 19.63
CA SER A 817 -41.36 -18.14 18.67
C SER A 817 -41.69 -19.04 17.48
N ASN A 818 -42.61 -20.00 17.65
CA ASN A 818 -43.08 -20.91 16.61
C ASN A 818 -44.06 -20.27 15.60
N ARG A 819 -44.68 -19.12 15.90
CA ARG A 819 -45.64 -18.47 14.98
C ARG A 819 -44.99 -17.57 13.93
N LEU A 820 -43.75 -17.12 14.15
CA LEU A 820 -43.04 -16.21 13.25
C LEU A 820 -42.33 -16.93 12.09
N GLY A 821 -42.13 -18.25 12.20
CA GLY A 821 -41.37 -19.02 11.21
C GLY A 821 -39.95 -18.50 11.02
N THR A 822 -39.31 -17.97 12.07
CA THR A 822 -37.97 -17.39 11.97
C THR A 822 -36.93 -18.45 11.64
N ARG A 823 -36.00 -18.14 10.74
CA ARG A 823 -34.89 -19.02 10.35
C ARG A 823 -33.55 -18.33 10.64
N THR A 824 -32.52 -19.14 10.84
CA THR A 824 -31.13 -18.67 10.91
C THR A 824 -30.47 -18.73 9.54
N LEU A 825 -29.61 -17.75 9.26
CA LEU A 825 -28.66 -17.77 8.14
C LEU A 825 -27.52 -18.76 8.40
N HIS A 826 -27.20 -19.02 9.67
CA HIS A 826 -26.03 -19.81 10.04
C HIS A 826 -26.09 -21.23 9.47
N GLY A 827 -25.02 -21.67 8.81
CA GLY A 827 -24.91 -23.02 8.24
C GLY A 827 -25.79 -23.30 7.02
N ARG A 828 -26.44 -22.29 6.42
CA ARG A 828 -27.36 -22.47 5.28
C ARG A 828 -26.63 -22.60 3.94
N ALA A 829 -27.30 -23.23 2.98
CA ALA A 829 -26.86 -23.23 1.60
C ALA A 829 -27.24 -21.93 0.88
N VAL A 830 -26.25 -21.19 0.41
CA VAL A 830 -26.41 -19.90 -0.27
C VAL A 830 -26.05 -20.03 -1.74
N GLY A 831 -26.90 -19.53 -2.64
CA GLY A 831 -26.59 -19.36 -4.05
C GLY A 831 -26.49 -17.90 -4.45
N ILE A 832 -25.56 -17.58 -5.35
CA ILE A 832 -25.39 -16.24 -5.92
C ILE A 832 -25.43 -16.34 -7.45
N HIS A 833 -26.45 -15.74 -8.07
CA HIS A 833 -26.52 -15.58 -9.53
C HIS A 833 -25.94 -14.22 -9.89
N GLY A 834 -24.93 -14.19 -10.76
CA GLY A 834 -24.14 -13.00 -11.08
C GLY A 834 -23.00 -12.75 -10.08
N PHE A 835 -21.76 -13.04 -10.50
CA PHE A 835 -20.57 -13.06 -9.65
C PHE A 835 -19.64 -11.86 -9.93
N GLY A 836 -20.25 -10.68 -9.96
CA GLY A 836 -19.61 -9.38 -10.12
C GLY A 836 -19.04 -8.81 -8.81
N GLN A 837 -18.80 -7.49 -8.78
CA GLN A 837 -18.19 -6.82 -7.62
C GLN A 837 -19.05 -6.93 -6.35
N VAL A 838 -20.38 -6.74 -6.47
CA VAL A 838 -21.34 -6.87 -5.35
C VAL A 838 -21.28 -8.27 -4.74
N ALA A 839 -21.33 -9.32 -5.57
CA ALA A 839 -21.28 -10.70 -5.11
C ALA A 839 -20.01 -11.02 -4.34
N ARG A 840 -18.86 -10.49 -4.77
CA ARG A 840 -17.57 -10.72 -4.09
C ARG A 840 -17.51 -10.06 -2.71
N GLU A 841 -18.11 -8.89 -2.55
CA GLU A 841 -18.25 -8.25 -1.23
C GLU A 841 -19.24 -9.02 -0.36
N LEU A 842 -20.36 -9.45 -0.94
CA LEU A 842 -21.38 -10.24 -0.24
C LEU A 842 -20.82 -11.57 0.30
N VAL A 843 -19.95 -12.24 -0.45
CA VAL A 843 -19.26 -13.46 0.01
C VAL A 843 -18.52 -13.21 1.32
N LYS A 844 -17.77 -12.10 1.44
CA LYS A 844 -17.02 -11.76 2.65
C LYS A 844 -17.96 -11.55 3.85
N LEU A 845 -19.11 -10.92 3.62
CA LEU A 845 -20.12 -10.68 4.66
C LEU A 845 -20.84 -11.96 5.10
N LEU A 846 -20.97 -12.93 4.20
CA LEU A 846 -21.64 -14.20 4.47
C LEU A 846 -20.75 -15.21 5.20
N GLN A 847 -19.43 -15.19 4.96
CA GLN A 847 -18.47 -16.15 5.53
C GLN A 847 -18.59 -16.36 7.06
N PRO A 848 -18.73 -15.31 7.90
CA PRO A 848 -18.85 -15.47 9.36
C PRO A 848 -20.07 -16.28 9.82
N PHE A 849 -21.08 -16.46 8.96
CA PHE A 849 -22.26 -17.27 9.26
C PHE A 849 -22.04 -18.78 8.99
N GLY A 850 -20.87 -19.20 8.54
CA GLY A 850 -20.58 -20.62 8.26
C GLY A 850 -21.45 -21.22 7.17
N VAL A 851 -21.91 -20.41 6.22
CA VAL A 851 -22.73 -20.85 5.08
C VAL A 851 -21.91 -21.59 4.02
N SER A 852 -22.56 -22.46 3.25
CA SER A 852 -21.97 -23.04 2.05
C SER A 852 -22.40 -22.24 0.83
N ILE A 853 -21.47 -21.53 0.18
CA ILE A 853 -21.78 -20.60 -0.91
C ILE A 853 -21.51 -21.26 -2.27
N ARG A 854 -22.51 -21.18 -3.16
CA ARG A 854 -22.41 -21.51 -4.57
C ARG A 854 -22.65 -20.28 -5.43
N ALA A 855 -22.04 -20.21 -6.61
CA ALA A 855 -22.32 -19.13 -7.55
C ALA A 855 -22.35 -19.60 -9.01
N TYR A 856 -23.12 -18.89 -9.83
CA TYR A 856 -23.19 -19.09 -11.27
C TYR A 856 -23.23 -17.74 -12.00
N THR A 857 -22.50 -17.64 -13.10
CA THR A 857 -22.52 -16.47 -13.99
C THR A 857 -22.21 -16.95 -15.39
N ASN A 858 -23.09 -16.63 -16.34
CA ASN A 858 -22.90 -17.08 -17.70
C ASN A 858 -21.63 -16.46 -18.30
N GLY A 859 -20.75 -17.30 -18.86
CA GLY A 859 -19.51 -16.85 -19.50
C GLY A 859 -18.39 -16.42 -18.53
N LEU A 860 -18.56 -16.59 -17.21
CA LEU A 860 -17.48 -16.41 -16.24
C LEU A 860 -16.74 -17.75 -16.03
N PRO A 861 -15.40 -17.80 -16.15
CA PRO A 861 -14.64 -19.01 -15.85
C PRO A 861 -14.86 -19.49 -14.41
N THR A 862 -15.05 -20.79 -14.21
CA THR A 862 -15.31 -21.37 -12.88
C THR A 862 -14.19 -21.09 -11.87
N ASP A 863 -12.95 -20.95 -12.32
CA ASP A 863 -11.81 -20.61 -11.46
C ASP A 863 -11.89 -19.20 -10.88
N ALA A 864 -12.55 -18.27 -11.57
CA ALA A 864 -12.80 -16.92 -11.05
C ALA A 864 -13.83 -16.91 -9.91
N ILE A 865 -14.65 -17.97 -9.77
CA ILE A 865 -15.55 -18.18 -8.63
C ILE A 865 -14.79 -18.88 -7.50
N ARG A 866 -14.00 -19.91 -7.82
CA ARG A 866 -13.22 -20.68 -6.85
C ARG A 866 -12.17 -19.84 -6.10
N SER A 867 -11.59 -18.84 -6.76
CA SER A 867 -10.60 -17.94 -6.15
C SER A 867 -11.13 -17.15 -4.95
N HIS A 868 -12.47 -17.08 -4.78
CA HIS A 868 -13.15 -16.42 -3.68
C HIS A 868 -13.71 -17.42 -2.63
N GLU A 869 -13.22 -18.67 -2.61
CA GLU A 869 -13.68 -19.72 -1.69
C GLU A 869 -15.18 -20.06 -1.89
N VAL A 870 -15.69 -19.85 -3.10
CA VAL A 870 -17.07 -20.15 -3.51
C VAL A 870 -17.09 -21.36 -4.44
N THR A 871 -18.09 -22.23 -4.27
CA THR A 871 -18.27 -23.39 -5.15
C THR A 871 -18.99 -22.97 -6.44
N PRO A 872 -18.42 -23.15 -7.65
CA PRO A 872 -19.14 -22.88 -8.88
C PRO A 872 -20.30 -23.88 -9.03
N ALA A 873 -21.47 -23.40 -9.44
CA ALA A 873 -22.57 -24.27 -9.88
C ALA A 873 -22.44 -24.56 -11.38
N ASP A 874 -22.83 -25.76 -11.80
CA ASP A 874 -22.68 -26.22 -13.19
C ASP A 874 -23.67 -25.54 -14.16
N SER A 875 -24.79 -25.03 -13.63
CA SER A 875 -25.82 -24.33 -14.38
C SER A 875 -26.65 -23.43 -13.46
N LEU A 876 -27.41 -22.51 -14.05
CA LEU A 876 -28.39 -21.69 -13.33
C LEU A 876 -29.42 -22.56 -12.58
N ALA A 877 -29.93 -23.61 -13.24
CA ALA A 877 -30.84 -24.58 -12.63
C ALA A 877 -30.20 -25.32 -11.45
N GLY A 878 -28.93 -25.72 -11.59
CA GLY A 878 -28.14 -26.35 -10.54
C GLY A 878 -27.99 -25.45 -9.32
N LEU A 879 -27.65 -24.17 -9.54
CA LEU A 879 -27.55 -23.17 -8.49
C LEU A 879 -28.87 -23.07 -7.68
N PHE A 880 -30.00 -22.87 -8.36
CA PHE A 880 -31.30 -22.71 -7.71
C PHE A 880 -31.71 -23.96 -6.92
N SER A 881 -31.47 -25.16 -7.47
CA SER A 881 -31.80 -26.42 -6.79
C SER A 881 -31.01 -26.70 -5.50
N GLN A 882 -29.88 -26.02 -5.32
CA GLN A 882 -28.96 -26.24 -4.20
C GLN A 882 -28.91 -25.06 -3.23
N SER A 883 -29.85 -24.12 -3.34
CA SER A 883 -29.85 -22.88 -2.56
C SER A 883 -31.07 -22.78 -1.66
N GLU A 884 -30.85 -22.64 -0.34
CA GLU A 884 -31.91 -22.26 0.60
C GLU A 884 -32.12 -20.74 0.62
N ILE A 885 -31.07 -19.99 0.28
CA ILE A 885 -31.07 -18.54 0.18
C ILE A 885 -30.38 -18.19 -1.13
N LEU A 886 -31.08 -17.54 -2.04
CA LEU A 886 -30.56 -17.16 -3.33
C LEU A 886 -30.46 -15.64 -3.43
N PHE A 887 -29.28 -15.14 -3.77
CA PHE A 887 -29.03 -13.75 -4.12
C PHE A 887 -28.92 -13.60 -5.63
N GLU A 888 -29.82 -12.82 -6.20
CA GLU A 888 -29.79 -12.36 -7.58
C GLU A 888 -29.02 -11.03 -7.65
N CYS A 889 -27.85 -11.10 -8.27
CA CYS A 889 -26.86 -10.03 -8.44
C CYS A 889 -26.47 -9.84 -9.91
N GLU A 890 -27.11 -10.54 -10.86
CA GLU A 890 -26.76 -10.52 -12.27
C GLU A 890 -27.14 -9.20 -12.93
N ALA A 891 -26.31 -8.75 -13.87
CA ALA A 891 -26.59 -7.56 -14.66
C ALA A 891 -27.65 -7.85 -15.71
N LEU A 892 -28.57 -6.91 -15.93
CA LEU A 892 -29.55 -6.98 -17.03
C LEU A 892 -28.89 -6.67 -18.38
N ASN A 893 -28.91 -7.64 -19.29
CA ASN A 893 -28.49 -7.52 -20.68
C ASN A 893 -29.38 -8.44 -21.54
N PRO A 894 -29.26 -8.44 -22.89
CA PRO A 894 -30.12 -9.25 -23.74
C PRO A 894 -30.12 -10.76 -23.44
N SER A 895 -29.02 -11.28 -22.87
CA SER A 895 -28.91 -12.71 -22.53
C SER A 895 -29.44 -13.06 -21.14
N THR A 896 -29.61 -12.08 -20.24
CA THR A 896 -30.07 -12.29 -18.86
C THR A 896 -31.50 -11.82 -18.64
N ALA A 897 -32.07 -11.05 -19.57
CA ALA A 897 -33.47 -10.62 -19.49
C ALA A 897 -34.41 -11.84 -19.43
N GLY A 898 -35.13 -11.98 -18.32
CA GLY A 898 -36.06 -13.09 -18.07
C GLY A 898 -35.39 -14.47 -17.99
N CYS A 899 -34.08 -14.56 -17.75
CA CYS A 899 -33.41 -15.87 -17.70
C CYS A 899 -33.78 -16.69 -16.46
N VAL A 900 -34.23 -16.03 -15.38
CA VAL A 900 -34.83 -16.69 -14.21
C VAL A 900 -36.32 -16.86 -14.47
N THR A 901 -36.68 -17.97 -15.11
CA THR A 901 -38.06 -18.32 -15.49
C THR A 901 -38.83 -19.00 -14.35
N ALA A 902 -40.13 -19.24 -14.56
CA ALA A 902 -40.95 -20.06 -13.66
C ALA A 902 -40.32 -21.43 -13.36
N ASP A 903 -39.76 -22.11 -14.35
CA ASP A 903 -39.13 -23.43 -14.17
C ASP A 903 -37.84 -23.37 -13.33
N ILE A 904 -37.08 -22.27 -13.44
CA ILE A 904 -35.88 -22.04 -12.63
C ILE A 904 -36.27 -21.72 -11.18
N LEU A 905 -37.28 -20.86 -10.97
CA LEU A 905 -37.82 -20.55 -9.65
C LEU A 905 -38.41 -21.78 -8.95
N ALA A 906 -39.09 -22.66 -9.70
CA ALA A 906 -39.63 -23.92 -9.21
C ALA A 906 -38.55 -24.86 -8.63
N ARG A 907 -37.27 -24.66 -8.97
CA ARG A 907 -36.15 -25.48 -8.44
C ARG A 907 -35.72 -25.10 -7.03
N LEU A 908 -36.03 -23.89 -6.57
CA LEU A 908 -35.75 -23.52 -5.18
C LEU A 908 -36.58 -24.42 -4.25
N PRO A 909 -36.00 -24.89 -3.12
CA PRO A 909 -36.74 -25.68 -2.15
C PRO A 909 -37.81 -24.83 -1.45
N ASP A 910 -38.86 -25.49 -0.95
CA ASP A 910 -39.92 -24.82 -0.22
C ASP A 910 -39.38 -24.09 1.04
N GLY A 911 -39.88 -22.88 1.24
CA GLY A 911 -39.44 -21.95 2.28
C GLY A 911 -38.15 -21.20 1.95
N ALA A 912 -37.54 -21.38 0.77
CA ALA A 912 -36.33 -20.65 0.38
C ALA A 912 -36.55 -19.13 0.36
N VAL A 913 -35.44 -18.40 0.52
CA VAL A 913 -35.41 -16.93 0.43
C VAL A 913 -34.81 -16.52 -0.90
N PHE A 914 -35.51 -15.68 -1.66
CA PHE A 914 -35.03 -15.07 -2.89
C PHE A 914 -34.80 -13.58 -2.66
N VAL A 915 -33.55 -13.13 -2.83
CA VAL A 915 -33.14 -11.74 -2.68
C VAL A 915 -32.74 -11.18 -4.04
N ASN A 916 -33.27 -10.05 -4.47
CA ASN A 916 -32.85 -9.41 -5.72
C ASN A 916 -32.34 -7.99 -5.48
N VAL A 917 -31.04 -7.80 -5.73
CA VAL A 917 -30.34 -6.51 -5.75
C VAL A 917 -29.67 -6.24 -7.11
N GLY A 918 -29.85 -7.14 -8.08
CA GLY A 918 -29.38 -7.03 -9.45
C GLY A 918 -30.30 -6.13 -10.26
N ARG A 919 -31.23 -6.73 -11.02
CA ARG A 919 -32.25 -6.01 -11.79
C ARG A 919 -33.56 -6.81 -11.83
N GLY A 920 -34.70 -6.14 -11.76
CA GLY A 920 -36.00 -6.82 -11.75
C GLY A 920 -36.29 -7.62 -13.02
N LEU A 921 -35.91 -7.09 -14.20
CA LEU A 921 -36.13 -7.73 -15.50
C LEU A 921 -35.26 -8.98 -15.76
N VAL A 922 -34.38 -9.38 -14.85
CA VAL A 922 -33.66 -10.67 -14.93
C VAL A 922 -34.62 -11.84 -14.62
N VAL A 923 -35.69 -11.56 -13.88
CA VAL A 923 -36.63 -12.55 -13.34
C VAL A 923 -37.99 -12.43 -14.02
N ASP A 924 -38.65 -13.57 -14.29
CA ASP A 924 -40.10 -13.60 -14.54
C ASP A 924 -40.82 -13.21 -13.24
N GLU A 925 -41.06 -11.91 -13.09
CA GLU A 925 -41.65 -11.32 -11.89
C GLU A 925 -43.05 -11.87 -11.62
N GLN A 926 -43.82 -12.22 -12.66
CA GLN A 926 -45.15 -12.80 -12.49
C GLN A 926 -45.06 -14.22 -11.92
N ALA A 927 -44.05 -15.00 -12.33
CA ALA A 927 -43.77 -16.29 -11.71
C ALA A 927 -43.31 -16.13 -10.26
N LEU A 928 -42.38 -15.21 -9.99
CA LEU A 928 -41.90 -14.94 -8.63
C LEU A 928 -43.03 -14.50 -7.70
N LEU A 929 -43.97 -13.68 -8.21
CA LEU A 929 -45.15 -13.25 -7.48
C LEU A 929 -46.05 -14.44 -7.11
N ARG A 930 -46.31 -15.38 -8.03
CA ARG A 930 -47.10 -16.59 -7.72
C ARG A 930 -46.43 -17.43 -6.63
N GLU A 931 -45.10 -17.54 -6.65
CA GLU A 931 -44.34 -18.30 -5.66
C GLU A 931 -44.31 -17.62 -4.28
N SER A 932 -44.28 -16.29 -4.24
CA SER A 932 -44.42 -15.55 -3.01
C SER A 932 -45.85 -15.58 -2.47
N ALA A 933 -46.85 -15.43 -3.35
CA ALA A 933 -48.27 -15.41 -2.99
C ALA A 933 -48.78 -16.75 -2.44
N SER A 934 -48.19 -17.87 -2.87
CA SER A 934 -48.49 -19.20 -2.33
C SER A 934 -47.87 -19.44 -0.94
N GLY A 935 -46.97 -18.56 -0.49
CA GLY A 935 -46.17 -18.74 0.74
C GLY A 935 -45.01 -19.72 0.59
N ARG A 936 -44.77 -20.26 -0.63
CA ARG A 936 -43.68 -21.21 -0.89
C ARG A 936 -42.32 -20.53 -0.78
N LEU A 937 -42.17 -19.33 -1.32
CA LEU A 937 -40.93 -18.56 -1.26
C LEU A 937 -41.10 -17.26 -0.47
N ARG A 938 -40.08 -16.89 0.30
CA ARG A 938 -39.96 -15.53 0.85
C ARG A 938 -39.13 -14.69 -0.10
N VAL A 939 -39.58 -13.48 -0.40
CA VAL A 939 -38.94 -12.62 -1.39
C VAL A 939 -38.52 -11.31 -0.77
N ALA A 940 -37.31 -10.85 -1.06
CA ALA A 940 -36.81 -9.55 -0.62
C ALA A 940 -36.19 -8.82 -1.81
N LEU A 941 -36.84 -7.75 -2.28
CA LEU A 941 -36.52 -7.12 -3.55
C LEU A 941 -36.13 -5.66 -3.34
N ASP A 942 -34.93 -5.30 -3.77
CA ASP A 942 -34.54 -3.90 -3.94
C ASP A 942 -34.91 -3.37 -5.32
N VAL A 943 -35.14 -4.26 -6.28
CA VAL A 943 -35.40 -3.92 -7.68
C VAL A 943 -36.60 -4.70 -8.20
N VAL A 944 -37.38 -4.06 -9.08
CA VAL A 944 -38.54 -4.66 -9.76
C VAL A 944 -38.53 -4.29 -11.24
N SER A 945 -39.36 -4.96 -12.04
CA SER A 945 -39.47 -4.73 -13.48
C SER A 945 -40.03 -3.35 -13.84
N ARG A 946 -40.90 -2.80 -12.99
CA ARG A 946 -41.50 -1.45 -13.14
C ARG A 946 -41.09 -0.55 -12.00
N GLU A 947 -40.22 0.41 -12.30
CA GLU A 947 -39.76 1.44 -11.37
C GLU A 947 -40.19 2.85 -11.83
N PRO A 948 -40.41 3.82 -10.92
CA PRO A 948 -40.24 3.75 -9.48
C PRO A 948 -41.27 2.84 -8.79
N MET A 949 -40.92 2.33 -7.60
CA MET A 949 -41.83 1.48 -6.84
C MET A 949 -43.00 2.29 -6.29
N ASP A 950 -44.21 2.00 -6.77
CA ASP A 950 -45.46 2.61 -6.31
C ASP A 950 -46.35 1.59 -5.58
N ALA A 951 -47.41 2.09 -4.92
CA ALA A 951 -48.34 1.26 -4.16
C ALA A 951 -49.11 0.24 -5.03
N ALA A 952 -49.03 0.33 -6.37
CA ALA A 952 -49.65 -0.63 -7.28
C ALA A 952 -48.78 -1.87 -7.54
N ILE A 953 -47.55 -1.93 -7.02
CA ILE A 953 -46.72 -3.14 -7.11
C ILE A 953 -47.37 -4.30 -6.35
N PRO A 954 -47.64 -5.45 -7.01
CA PRO A 954 -48.37 -6.56 -6.39
C PRO A 954 -47.71 -7.14 -5.12
N PHE A 955 -46.38 -7.13 -5.02
CA PHE A 955 -45.66 -7.64 -3.84
C PHE A 955 -46.01 -6.91 -2.53
N PHE A 956 -46.55 -5.68 -2.58
CA PHE A 956 -47.03 -5.00 -1.38
C PHE A 956 -48.20 -5.73 -0.72
N ALA A 957 -49.00 -6.50 -1.46
CA ALA A 957 -50.16 -7.22 -0.93
C ALA A 957 -49.79 -8.51 -0.17
N HIS A 958 -48.55 -9.00 -0.29
CA HIS A 958 -48.13 -10.30 0.24
C HIS A 958 -47.24 -10.15 1.48
N ALA A 959 -47.62 -10.78 2.60
CA ALA A 959 -46.95 -10.61 3.90
C ALA A 959 -45.50 -11.12 3.92
N ASP A 960 -45.15 -12.07 3.06
CA ASP A 960 -43.81 -12.67 2.97
C ASP A 960 -42.85 -11.94 2.00
N SER A 961 -43.29 -10.81 1.45
CA SER A 961 -42.45 -9.95 0.59
C SER A 961 -41.89 -8.76 1.37
N ILE A 962 -40.60 -8.51 1.22
CA ILE A 962 -39.90 -7.30 1.68
C ILE A 962 -39.48 -6.51 0.46
N LEU A 963 -39.72 -5.19 0.49
CA LEU A 963 -39.40 -4.29 -0.60
C LEU A 963 -38.55 -3.14 -0.06
N SER A 964 -37.53 -2.77 -0.82
CA SER A 964 -36.80 -1.51 -0.65
C SER A 964 -36.77 -0.77 -1.99
N PRO A 965 -36.91 0.57 -2.01
CA PRO A 965 -37.20 1.31 -3.24
C PRO A 965 -35.94 1.60 -4.09
N HIS A 966 -35.20 0.55 -4.48
CA HIS A 966 -33.94 0.64 -5.25
C HIS A 966 -32.90 1.55 -4.58
N ILE A 967 -32.58 1.21 -3.33
CA ILE A 967 -31.69 2.00 -2.46
C ILE A 967 -30.43 1.25 -2.06
N GLY A 968 -30.15 0.08 -2.67
CA GLY A 968 -28.93 -0.66 -2.39
C GLY A 968 -27.64 0.05 -2.83
N GLY A 969 -27.72 1.11 -3.64
CA GLY A 969 -26.58 1.88 -4.13
C GLY A 969 -25.80 2.65 -3.02
N PRO A 970 -24.98 3.65 -3.38
CA PRO A 970 -24.23 4.41 -2.40
C PRO A 970 -25.16 5.10 -1.40
N THR A 971 -24.79 5.03 -0.13
CA THR A 971 -25.44 5.74 0.97
C THR A 971 -25.05 7.22 0.98
N ASN A 972 -25.77 8.02 1.77
CA ASN A 972 -25.53 9.47 1.87
C ASN A 972 -24.08 9.84 2.20
N ASP A 973 -23.43 9.05 3.06
CA ASP A 973 -22.03 9.19 3.45
C ASP A 973 -21.02 8.67 2.40
N MET A 974 -21.47 7.85 1.44
CA MET A 974 -20.65 7.35 0.34
C MET A 974 -20.75 8.17 -0.94
N ASN A 975 -21.83 8.95 -1.14
CA ASN A 975 -22.02 9.76 -2.35
C ASN A 975 -20.83 10.69 -2.63
N ARG A 976 -20.23 11.27 -1.57
CA ARG A 976 -19.04 12.11 -1.73
C ARG A 976 -17.87 11.37 -2.39
N GLN A 977 -17.68 10.09 -2.09
CA GLN A 977 -16.59 9.30 -2.67
C GLN A 977 -16.77 9.09 -4.18
N CYS A 978 -18.01 8.92 -4.64
CA CYS A 978 -18.33 8.85 -6.07
C CYS A 978 -17.94 10.15 -6.79
N ALA A 979 -18.24 11.31 -6.19
CA ALA A 979 -17.84 12.61 -6.71
C ALA A 979 -16.33 12.80 -6.76
N LEU A 980 -15.62 12.48 -5.67
CA LEU A 980 -14.16 12.58 -5.63
C LEU A 980 -13.49 11.69 -6.69
N LYS A 981 -14.02 10.48 -6.94
CA LYS A 981 -13.53 9.63 -8.01
C LYS A 981 -13.79 10.24 -9.40
N ALA A 982 -14.96 10.81 -9.62
CA ALA A 982 -15.26 11.48 -10.88
C ALA A 982 -14.31 12.68 -11.12
N PHE A 983 -14.01 13.47 -10.09
CA PHE A 983 -13.04 14.57 -10.17
C PHE A 983 -11.65 14.05 -10.55
N ALA A 984 -11.16 13.05 -9.83
CA ALA A 984 -9.88 12.42 -10.13
C ALA A 984 -9.84 11.87 -11.56
N ASN A 985 -10.93 11.27 -12.05
CA ASN A 985 -11.01 10.75 -13.40
C ASN A 985 -11.04 11.85 -14.48
N ILE A 986 -11.71 12.98 -14.22
CA ILE A 986 -11.70 14.15 -15.11
C ILE A 986 -10.29 14.76 -15.15
N ASP A 987 -9.64 14.94 -14.00
CA ASP A 987 -8.28 15.45 -13.92
C ASP A 987 -7.29 14.54 -14.66
N ARG A 988 -7.40 13.23 -14.48
CA ARG A 988 -6.62 12.25 -15.24
C ARG A 988 -6.79 12.43 -16.75
N HIS A 989 -8.04 12.50 -17.23
CA HIS A 989 -8.31 12.68 -18.66
C HIS A 989 -7.70 13.99 -19.19
N LEU A 990 -7.86 15.09 -18.45
CA LEU A 990 -7.31 16.40 -18.81
C LEU A 990 -5.77 16.41 -18.83
N SER A 991 -5.13 15.62 -17.96
CA SER A 991 -3.68 15.43 -17.92
C SER A 991 -3.16 14.40 -18.94
N GLY A 992 -4.00 13.88 -19.83
CA GLY A 992 -3.63 12.84 -20.80
C GLY A 992 -3.43 11.45 -20.19
N LEU A 993 -3.83 11.25 -18.92
CA LEU A 993 -3.84 9.97 -18.25
C LEU A 993 -5.17 9.23 -18.49
N VAL A 994 -5.12 7.90 -18.47
CA VAL A 994 -6.32 7.06 -18.63
C VAL A 994 -7.19 7.14 -17.36
N PRO A 995 -8.48 7.50 -17.44
CA PRO A 995 -9.41 7.45 -16.31
C PRO A 995 -9.52 6.04 -15.73
N GLU A 996 -9.76 5.93 -14.43
CA GLU A 996 -10.00 4.65 -13.76
C GLU A 996 -11.44 4.17 -13.97
N SER A 997 -11.70 2.87 -13.75
CA SER A 997 -13.03 2.27 -13.89
C SER A 997 -13.65 2.51 -15.28
N LEU A 998 -12.86 2.25 -16.33
CA LEU A 998 -13.33 2.38 -17.70
C LEU A 998 -14.41 1.36 -18.04
N ILE A 999 -15.37 1.79 -18.84
CA ILE A 999 -16.32 0.93 -19.52
C ILE A 999 -15.77 0.61 -20.90
N THR A 1000 -15.17 -0.57 -21.07
CA THR A 1000 -14.77 -1.08 -22.39
C THR A 1000 -16.00 -1.62 -23.13
N PRO A 1001 -15.93 -1.86 -24.46
CA PRO A 1001 -17.01 -2.52 -25.19
C PRO A 1001 -17.44 -3.87 -24.58
N GLU A 1002 -16.49 -4.65 -24.07
CA GLU A 1002 -16.75 -5.95 -23.44
C GLU A 1002 -17.45 -5.79 -22.09
N ILE A 1003 -17.04 -4.80 -21.29
CA ILE A 1003 -17.72 -4.46 -20.03
C ILE A 1003 -19.13 -3.94 -20.32
N TYR A 1004 -19.27 -3.07 -21.32
CA TYR A 1004 -20.54 -2.51 -21.76
C TYR A 1004 -21.55 -3.61 -22.10
N ASP A 1005 -21.13 -4.62 -22.88
CA ASP A 1005 -21.99 -5.73 -23.30
C ASP A 1005 -22.44 -6.64 -22.15
N ARG A 1006 -21.67 -6.67 -21.05
CA ARG A 1006 -21.98 -7.44 -19.84
C ARG A 1006 -22.71 -6.63 -18.77
N SER A 1007 -22.71 -5.30 -18.89
CA SER A 1007 -23.31 -4.38 -17.92
C SER A 1007 -24.76 -4.02 -18.24
N THR A 1008 -25.46 -3.45 -17.25
CA THR A 1008 -26.82 -2.90 -17.42
C THR A 1008 -26.85 -1.51 -18.04
#